data_AF-A0A957QXT5-F1
#
_entry.id   AF-A0A957QXT5-F1
#
_cell.length_a   1.000
_cell.length_b   1.000
_cell.length_c   1.000
_cell.angle_alpha   90.00
_cell.angle_beta   90.00
_cell.angle_gamma   90.00
#
_symmetry.space_group_name_H-M   'P 1'
#
loop_
_entity.id
_entity.type
_entity.pdbx_description
1 polymer ?
#
loop_
_entity_poly.entity_id
_entity_poly.type
_entity_poly.pdbx_seq_one_letter_code
_entity_poly.pdbx_strand_id
1 'polypeptide(L)'
;MMTTRNERKQHIFFLRRTNNEAMRLAQAYLSELGVRVTNRQGNAALMGLATPSHVEAAYESGLFAAITAKTISEESLRKYAAEHQEAARLWNAILAPERHEQKKERTHEGRSWADPERETPPPHSLIDPRDFKRALLAFLKVEEEQFLEPYKDEKPPNITGKRFEAYERRLERAYDNPTVAYHLARLAWHLEPAYRLALLKLPIEFIIAFFLEAACWKMENEIAVGVVFVESSREGGPKFSGSQRTTLQAEIVSGLDWLAGQAPVGAHLTWVYDWQFVKIDVANGNNNSTEDYWRDPAMGEVSYFGNSYAEAWSSVAAYRDDMRVRNASAHAIVIFVTPYGTEWHAYAGGSRITLANRNNWGGWGIGTIDRITAHETCHLFGAADEYTGSGTPCSTCGSTHGCYHIPNGNCGSCARPQQACIMDGNSPRLCAYTQGQIGWADLFVELTTADTLWAGTDDTVWLDIGDRTFVLDNPNHDDREQNNVEGYALNYTGVVKADVKRVGIRKSADGFAGGWKLKRVRLWVRGELICDANNINQWLEDEYLWWASSSCGSVTSIVNRLQVKVSTADVMWAGTDDDVRLYLGGRSWNLDNEGHDDFERGHTDTFDLDPGTGLYKPSLASIRIYKSPDGVAGGWRLKGLQILVNGASIYNNQSINKWLEDDDRNWYGMI
;
A
#
# COMPACT_ATOMS: atom_id res chain seq x y z
N MET A 1 5.93 -28.62 24.33
CA MET A 1 6.80 -28.38 23.16
C MET A 1 5.92 -28.11 21.96
N MET A 2 5.47 -26.86 21.79
CA MET A 2 4.58 -26.44 20.70
C MET A 2 5.40 -25.79 19.59
N THR A 3 5.46 -26.48 18.45
CA THR A 3 5.46 -25.96 17.06
C THR A 3 6.19 -24.64 16.76
N THR A 4 7.50 -24.71 16.50
CA THR A 4 8.29 -23.69 15.78
C THR A 4 8.39 -23.97 14.27
N ARG A 5 7.48 -24.78 13.69
CA ARG A 5 7.72 -25.42 12.37
C ARG A 5 7.37 -24.62 11.11
N ASN A 6 6.90 -23.37 11.18
CA ASN A 6 6.46 -22.63 9.98
C ASN A 6 7.01 -21.21 9.81
N GLU A 7 8.00 -20.79 10.60
CA GLU A 7 8.62 -19.47 10.39
C GLU A 7 9.51 -19.48 9.13
N ARG A 8 9.24 -18.58 8.19
CA ARG A 8 10.08 -18.39 6.99
C ARG A 8 11.33 -17.62 7.38
N LYS A 9 12.50 -18.07 6.92
CA LYS A 9 13.79 -17.38 7.11
C LYS A 9 14.44 -17.07 5.78
N GLN A 10 15.25 -16.03 5.74
CA GLN A 10 16.02 -15.69 4.55
C GLN A 10 17.12 -16.73 4.32
N HIS A 11 17.21 -17.21 3.09
CA HIS A 11 18.23 -18.13 2.62
C HIS A 11 18.83 -17.62 1.31
N ILE A 12 20.10 -17.98 1.08
CA ILE A 12 20.71 -17.91 -0.24
C ILE A 12 20.73 -19.32 -0.86
N PHE A 13 20.36 -19.39 -2.14
CA PHE A 13 20.27 -20.60 -2.95
C PHE A 13 21.28 -20.48 -4.10
N PHE A 14 22.41 -21.19 -4.01
CA PHE A 14 23.43 -21.19 -5.06
C PHE A 14 23.06 -22.19 -6.15
N LEU A 15 23.08 -21.77 -7.40
CA LEU A 15 22.67 -22.60 -8.52
C LEU A 15 23.76 -23.62 -8.86
N ARG A 16 23.34 -24.78 -9.35
CA ARG A 16 24.27 -25.79 -9.86
C ARG A 16 24.81 -25.43 -11.25
N ARG A 17 24.03 -24.71 -12.05
CA ARG A 17 24.40 -24.20 -13.37
C ARG A 17 24.18 -22.70 -13.41
N THR A 18 25.20 -21.94 -13.79
CA THR A 18 25.23 -20.47 -13.68
C THR A 18 24.95 -19.78 -15.01
N ASN A 19 23.77 -20.02 -15.58
CA ASN A 19 23.33 -19.38 -16.82
C ASN A 19 21.88 -18.90 -16.72
N ASN A 20 21.46 -18.03 -17.66
CA ASN A 20 20.14 -17.41 -17.65
C ASN A 20 18.98 -18.43 -17.63
N GLU A 21 19.11 -19.53 -18.37
CA GLU A 21 18.05 -20.55 -18.45
C GLU A 21 17.88 -21.30 -17.13
N ALA A 22 19.00 -21.74 -16.54
CA ALA A 22 19.00 -22.37 -15.22
C ALA A 22 18.48 -21.43 -14.13
N MET A 23 18.80 -20.13 -14.23
CA MET A 23 18.31 -19.11 -13.31
C MET A 23 16.79 -18.95 -13.35
N ARG A 24 16.22 -18.80 -14.54
CA ARG A 24 14.76 -18.72 -14.72
C ARG A 24 14.06 -19.98 -14.22
N LEU A 25 14.61 -21.15 -14.53
CA LEU A 25 14.05 -22.42 -14.06
C LEU A 25 14.08 -22.52 -12.52
N ALA A 26 15.20 -22.17 -11.89
CA ALA A 26 15.35 -22.18 -10.44
C ALA A 26 14.40 -21.20 -9.75
N GLN A 27 14.26 -19.99 -10.28
CA GLN A 27 13.35 -18.98 -9.73
C GLN A 27 11.87 -19.38 -9.87
N ALA A 28 11.48 -19.90 -11.03
CA ALA A 28 10.13 -20.43 -11.25
C ALA A 28 9.83 -21.57 -10.26
N TYR A 29 10.76 -22.53 -10.13
CA TYR A 29 10.62 -23.65 -9.20
C TYR A 29 10.49 -23.20 -7.74
N LEU A 30 11.32 -22.26 -7.26
CA LEU A 30 11.19 -21.71 -5.91
C LEU A 30 9.84 -21.00 -5.71
N SER A 31 9.38 -20.26 -6.71
CA SER A 31 8.09 -19.57 -6.66
C SER A 31 6.92 -20.55 -6.59
N GLU A 32 6.96 -21.64 -7.37
CA GLU A 32 5.97 -22.74 -7.33
C GLU A 32 5.98 -23.47 -5.98
N LEU A 33 7.15 -23.63 -5.36
CA LEU A 33 7.27 -24.14 -3.99
C LEU A 33 6.72 -23.17 -2.92
N GLY A 34 6.35 -21.95 -3.29
CA GLY A 34 5.87 -20.92 -2.36
C GLY A 34 6.99 -20.19 -1.61
N VAL A 35 8.25 -20.33 -2.03
CA VAL A 35 9.36 -19.50 -1.56
C VAL A 35 9.18 -18.08 -2.07
N ARG A 36 9.32 -17.09 -1.19
CA ARG A 36 9.31 -15.69 -1.60
C ARG A 36 10.72 -15.31 -2.02
N VAL A 37 10.99 -15.40 -3.32
CA VAL A 37 12.26 -14.95 -3.91
C VAL A 37 12.31 -13.43 -3.85
N THR A 38 13.27 -12.87 -3.11
CA THR A 38 13.40 -11.42 -2.91
C THR A 38 14.35 -10.81 -3.93
N ASN A 39 15.45 -11.50 -4.24
CA ASN A 39 16.38 -11.03 -5.25
C ASN A 39 17.15 -12.15 -5.95
N ARG A 40 17.80 -11.74 -7.04
CA ARG A 40 18.69 -12.52 -7.88
C ARG A 40 20.08 -11.86 -7.92
N GLN A 41 21.11 -12.66 -7.66
CA GLN A 41 22.51 -12.27 -7.74
C GLN A 41 23.13 -12.83 -9.03
N GLY A 42 23.04 -12.04 -10.10
CA GLY A 42 23.49 -12.45 -11.43
C GLY A 42 22.80 -13.72 -11.90
N ASN A 43 23.59 -14.70 -12.35
CA ASN A 43 23.11 -16.06 -12.69
C ASN A 43 23.56 -17.12 -11.68
N ALA A 44 24.08 -16.69 -10.53
CA ALA A 44 24.81 -17.54 -9.61
C ALA A 44 23.98 -17.93 -8.38
N ALA A 45 23.15 -17.02 -7.87
CA ALA A 45 22.35 -17.29 -6.69
C ALA A 45 21.02 -16.54 -6.67
N LEU A 46 20.08 -17.08 -5.90
CA LEU A 46 18.81 -16.46 -5.52
C LEU A 46 18.78 -16.24 -4.00
N MET A 47 18.17 -15.15 -3.55
CA MET A 47 17.84 -14.96 -2.13
C MET A 47 16.32 -15.03 -1.96
N GLY A 48 15.86 -15.62 -0.85
CA GLY A 48 14.42 -15.67 -0.57
C GLY A 48 14.04 -16.16 0.81
N LEU A 49 12.80 -15.89 1.20
CA LEU A 49 12.20 -16.36 2.45
C LEU A 49 11.59 -17.75 2.27
N ALA A 50 12.14 -18.73 2.98
CA ALA A 50 11.80 -20.14 2.87
C ALA A 50 11.59 -20.79 4.25
N THR A 51 10.67 -21.75 4.32
CA THR A 51 10.52 -22.65 5.46
C THR A 51 11.52 -23.81 5.35
N PRO A 52 11.75 -24.60 6.42
CA PRO A 52 12.58 -25.80 6.34
C PRO A 52 12.13 -26.79 5.25
N SER A 53 10.81 -26.97 5.06
CA SER A 53 10.28 -27.85 4.02
C SER A 53 10.56 -27.36 2.60
N HIS A 54 10.52 -26.04 2.37
CA HIS A 54 10.91 -25.48 1.08
C HIS A 54 12.40 -25.72 0.79
N VAL A 55 13.27 -25.61 1.79
CA VAL A 55 14.71 -25.84 1.64
C VAL A 55 15.01 -27.30 1.31
N GLU A 56 14.33 -28.24 1.97
CA GLU A 56 14.45 -29.68 1.69
C GLU A 56 14.04 -29.99 0.23
N ALA A 57 12.85 -29.54 -0.19
CA ALA A 57 12.38 -29.71 -1.56
C ALA A 57 13.33 -29.06 -2.60
N ALA A 58 13.83 -27.85 -2.30
CA ALA A 58 14.82 -27.18 -3.14
C ALA A 58 16.11 -28.01 -3.28
N TYR A 59 16.60 -28.61 -2.20
CA TYR A 59 17.78 -29.48 -2.27
C TYR A 59 17.55 -30.72 -3.13
N GLU A 60 16.39 -31.36 -2.99
CA GLU A 60 15.99 -32.56 -3.75
C GLU A 60 15.80 -32.30 -5.25
N SER A 61 15.45 -31.08 -5.65
CA SER A 61 15.28 -30.70 -7.06
C SER A 61 16.55 -30.90 -7.92
N GLY A 62 17.73 -30.90 -7.28
CA GLY A 62 19.03 -30.95 -7.97
C GLY A 62 19.41 -29.66 -8.70
N LEU A 63 18.59 -28.60 -8.63
CA LEU A 63 18.86 -27.29 -9.25
C LEU A 63 19.93 -26.49 -8.50
N PHE A 64 20.11 -26.76 -7.21
CA PHE A 64 20.99 -25.99 -6.32
C PHE A 64 22.25 -26.79 -5.93
N ALA A 65 23.37 -26.08 -5.87
CA ALA A 65 24.65 -26.59 -5.38
C ALA A 65 24.74 -26.50 -3.85
N ALA A 66 24.19 -25.43 -3.26
CA ALA A 66 24.16 -25.21 -1.83
C ALA A 66 23.00 -24.29 -1.45
N ILE A 67 22.47 -24.46 -0.24
CA ILE A 67 21.42 -23.60 0.34
C ILE A 67 21.80 -23.33 1.79
N THR A 68 21.78 -22.06 2.23
CA THR A 68 22.13 -21.71 3.62
C THR A 68 21.41 -20.46 4.11
N ALA A 69 21.09 -20.44 5.40
CA ALA A 69 20.65 -19.25 6.15
C ALA A 69 21.78 -18.65 7.01
N LYS A 70 22.99 -19.19 6.92
CA LYS A 70 24.15 -18.78 7.74
C LYS A 70 25.24 -18.17 6.87
N THR A 71 26.13 -17.41 7.49
CA THR A 71 27.37 -16.93 6.90
C THR A 71 28.24 -18.10 6.42
N ILE A 72 28.96 -17.89 5.33
CA ILE A 72 29.85 -18.86 4.70
C ILE A 72 31.29 -18.51 5.08
N SER A 73 32.06 -19.46 5.60
CA SER A 73 33.46 -19.21 5.99
C SER A 73 34.34 -18.90 4.79
N GLU A 74 35.40 -18.12 4.98
CA GLU A 74 36.42 -17.84 3.96
C GLU A 74 37.03 -19.11 3.34
N GLU A 75 37.22 -20.16 4.16
CA GLU A 75 37.70 -21.46 3.66
C GLU A 75 36.69 -22.12 2.71
N SER A 76 35.39 -22.02 3.00
CA SER A 76 34.32 -22.57 2.16
C SER A 76 34.14 -21.74 0.89
N LEU A 77 34.22 -20.41 1.00
CA LEU A 77 34.17 -19.47 -0.13
C LEU A 77 35.23 -19.79 -1.19
N ARG A 78 36.46 -20.10 -0.79
CA ARG A 78 37.56 -20.44 -1.71
C ARG A 78 37.29 -21.69 -2.55
N LYS A 79 36.36 -22.56 -2.12
CA LYS A 79 35.96 -23.78 -2.84
C LYS A 79 34.86 -23.50 -3.86
N TYR A 80 34.24 -22.32 -3.83
CA TYR A 80 33.16 -21.95 -4.74
C TYR A 80 33.72 -21.37 -6.05
N ALA A 81 32.98 -21.55 -7.14
CA ALA A 81 33.24 -20.86 -8.40
C ALA A 81 33.19 -19.33 -8.19
N ALA A 82 33.96 -18.58 -8.99
CA ALA A 82 34.09 -17.12 -8.85
C ALA A 82 32.71 -16.41 -8.81
N GLU A 83 31.78 -16.85 -9.66
CA GLU A 83 30.41 -16.33 -9.74
C GLU A 83 29.63 -16.49 -8.44
N HIS A 84 29.82 -17.60 -7.71
CA HIS A 84 29.19 -17.82 -6.40
C HIS A 84 29.90 -17.04 -5.28
N GLN A 85 31.20 -16.77 -5.41
CA GLN A 85 31.96 -16.06 -4.37
C GLN A 85 31.44 -14.64 -4.18
N GLU A 86 31.07 -13.94 -5.26
CA GLU A 86 30.54 -12.58 -5.17
C GLU A 86 29.20 -12.54 -4.42
N ALA A 87 28.25 -13.38 -4.82
CA ALA A 87 26.95 -13.51 -4.14
C ALA A 87 27.11 -13.91 -2.66
N ALA A 88 28.07 -14.78 -2.36
CA ALA A 88 28.35 -15.23 -1.01
C ALA A 88 29.02 -14.15 -0.13
N ARG A 89 29.87 -13.29 -0.69
CA ARG A 89 30.44 -12.12 0.03
C ARG A 89 29.35 -11.11 0.39
N LEU A 90 28.46 -10.80 -0.55
CA LEU A 90 27.31 -9.93 -0.28
C LEU A 90 26.38 -10.54 0.78
N TRP A 91 26.08 -11.84 0.67
CA TRP A 91 25.32 -12.58 1.68
C TRP A 91 25.94 -12.47 3.09
N ASN A 92 27.25 -12.69 3.20
CA ASN A 92 27.95 -12.54 4.46
C ASN A 92 27.88 -11.10 5.00
N ALA A 93 27.99 -10.09 4.13
CA ALA A 93 27.87 -8.69 4.51
C ALA A 93 26.48 -8.34 5.04
N ILE A 94 25.42 -8.89 4.43
CA ILE A 94 24.03 -8.71 4.89
C ILE A 94 23.84 -9.26 6.31
N LEU A 95 24.47 -10.40 6.63
CA LEU A 95 24.38 -11.07 7.92
C LEU A 95 25.42 -10.62 8.96
N ALA A 96 26.32 -9.68 8.61
CA ALA A 96 27.44 -9.30 9.46
C ALA A 96 26.96 -8.69 10.80
N PRO A 97 27.47 -9.16 11.96
CA PRO A 97 27.10 -8.60 13.27
C PRO A 97 27.39 -7.10 13.39
N GLU A 98 28.49 -6.62 12.80
CA GLU A 98 28.90 -5.23 12.81
C GLU A 98 27.84 -4.30 12.20
N ARG A 99 27.06 -4.82 11.25
CA ARG A 99 25.92 -4.11 10.65
C ARG A 99 24.80 -3.89 11.67
N HIS A 100 24.51 -4.87 12.51
CA HIS A 100 23.52 -4.72 13.59
C HIS A 100 23.97 -3.72 14.66
N GLU A 101 25.28 -3.52 14.84
CA GLU A 101 25.83 -2.50 15.72
C GLU A 101 25.80 -1.10 15.08
N GLN A 102 26.09 -0.98 13.79
CA GLN A 102 25.93 0.26 13.03
C GLN A 102 24.47 0.73 12.99
N LYS A 103 23.50 -0.19 12.99
CA LYS A 103 22.07 0.13 13.19
C LYS A 103 21.75 0.73 14.57
N LYS A 104 22.66 0.60 15.56
CA LYS A 104 22.54 1.24 16.88
C LYS A 104 23.17 2.63 16.94
N GLU A 105 23.94 3.05 15.92
CA GLU A 105 24.32 4.46 15.71
C GLU A 105 23.08 5.25 15.23
N ARG A 106 22.04 5.22 16.07
CA ARG A 106 20.74 5.86 15.88
C ARG A 106 20.86 7.33 16.22
N THR A 107 21.76 8.05 15.55
CA THR A 107 22.01 9.47 15.87
C THR A 107 20.71 10.28 15.87
N HIS A 108 19.69 9.87 15.08
CA HIS A 108 18.38 10.54 15.07
C HIS A 108 17.14 9.63 14.85
N GLU A 109 17.18 8.32 15.12
CA GLU A 109 16.01 7.44 14.95
C GLU A 109 14.87 7.85 15.92
N GLY A 110 13.65 8.05 15.39
CA GLY A 110 12.49 8.52 16.15
C GLY A 110 12.34 10.05 16.25
N ARG A 111 13.24 10.84 15.66
CA ARG A 111 13.06 12.29 15.50
C ARG A 111 12.40 12.59 14.14
N SER A 112 11.42 13.48 14.13
CA SER A 112 10.67 13.88 12.92
C SER A 112 11.52 14.75 12.00
N TRP A 113 11.28 14.71 10.68
CA TRP A 113 11.83 15.68 9.71
C TRP A 113 11.40 17.13 9.95
N ALA A 114 10.47 17.34 10.88
CA ALA A 114 10.09 18.64 11.43
C ALA A 114 10.98 19.13 12.60
N ASP A 115 12.00 18.39 13.01
CA ASP A 115 12.95 18.82 14.05
C ASP A 115 13.70 20.10 13.62
N PRO A 116 13.65 21.21 14.38
CA PRO A 116 14.29 22.48 14.03
C PRO A 116 15.81 22.40 13.84
N GLU A 117 16.47 21.37 14.38
CA GLU A 117 17.90 21.12 14.20
C GLU A 117 18.22 20.44 12.85
N ARG A 118 17.21 20.10 12.04
CA ARG A 118 17.39 19.44 10.73
C ARG A 118 17.42 20.43 9.57
N GLU A 119 18.33 20.19 8.63
CA GLU A 119 18.16 20.68 7.26
C GLU A 119 16.88 20.06 6.69
N THR A 120 15.99 20.90 6.20
CA THR A 120 14.69 20.42 5.76
C THR A 120 14.77 19.91 4.34
N PRO A 121 14.40 18.65 4.06
CA PRO A 121 14.45 18.13 2.70
C PRO A 121 13.55 18.98 1.77
N PRO A 122 13.95 19.12 0.51
CA PRO A 122 13.12 19.77 -0.49
C PRO A 122 11.93 18.85 -0.73
N PRO A 123 10.76 19.38 -1.10
CA PRO A 123 9.63 18.55 -1.44
C PRO A 123 9.98 17.68 -2.66
N HIS A 124 9.79 16.37 -2.55
CA HIS A 124 10.08 15.42 -3.61
C HIS A 124 9.25 15.71 -4.87
N SER A 125 9.84 15.60 -6.06
CA SER A 125 9.12 15.67 -7.33
C SER A 125 9.29 14.38 -8.13
N LEU A 126 8.18 13.69 -8.42
CA LEU A 126 8.19 12.53 -9.34
C LEU A 126 8.69 12.91 -10.73
N ILE A 127 8.40 14.14 -11.14
CA ILE A 127 8.73 14.68 -12.44
C ILE A 127 10.07 15.39 -12.36
N ASP A 128 11.01 14.99 -13.20
CA ASP A 128 12.27 15.69 -13.32
C ASP A 128 12.03 17.09 -13.95
N PRO A 129 12.53 18.18 -13.34
CA PRO A 129 12.32 19.54 -13.84
C PRO A 129 12.79 19.71 -15.29
N ARG A 130 13.84 18.99 -15.73
CA ARG A 130 14.37 19.08 -17.09
C ARG A 130 13.41 18.45 -18.10
N ASP A 131 12.82 17.31 -17.74
CA ASP A 131 11.84 16.63 -18.58
C ASP A 131 10.56 17.46 -18.69
N PHE A 132 10.12 18.07 -17.59
CA PHE A 132 8.99 19.00 -17.58
C PHE A 132 9.23 20.21 -18.50
N LYS A 133 10.37 20.91 -18.33
CA LYS A 133 10.72 22.06 -19.18
C LYS A 133 10.72 21.67 -20.64
N ARG A 134 11.40 20.58 -21.00
CA ARG A 134 11.46 20.09 -22.37
C ARG A 134 10.06 19.83 -22.95
N ALA A 135 9.18 19.17 -22.19
CA ALA A 135 7.82 18.89 -22.64
C ALA A 135 6.99 20.17 -22.80
N LEU A 136 7.08 21.09 -21.84
CA LEU A 136 6.35 22.37 -21.86
C LEU A 136 6.77 23.24 -23.05
N LEU A 137 8.07 23.44 -23.23
CA LEU A 137 8.61 24.27 -24.32
C LEU A 137 8.30 23.66 -25.69
N ALA A 138 8.39 22.33 -25.82
CA ALA A 138 7.98 21.63 -27.04
C ALA A 138 6.48 21.79 -27.34
N PHE A 139 5.62 21.71 -26.32
CA PHE A 139 4.18 21.93 -26.47
C PHE A 139 3.87 23.36 -26.93
N LEU A 140 4.52 24.34 -26.31
CA LEU A 140 4.34 25.77 -26.62
C LEU A 140 5.02 26.21 -27.91
N LYS A 141 5.99 25.42 -28.41
CA LYS A 141 6.83 25.73 -29.58
C LYS A 141 7.59 27.05 -29.43
N VAL A 142 8.17 27.26 -28.24
CA VAL A 142 8.96 28.45 -27.89
C VAL A 142 10.24 28.03 -27.18
N GLU A 143 11.24 28.90 -27.23
CA GLU A 143 12.44 28.77 -26.39
C GLU A 143 12.18 29.28 -24.97
N GLU A 144 13.01 28.85 -24.02
CA GLU A 144 12.83 29.16 -22.59
C GLU A 144 12.84 30.67 -22.31
N GLU A 145 13.75 31.42 -22.94
CA GLU A 145 13.82 32.87 -22.77
C GLU A 145 12.53 33.56 -23.22
N GLN A 146 11.95 33.12 -24.35
CA GLN A 146 10.71 33.68 -24.86
C GLN A 146 9.53 33.37 -23.94
N PHE A 147 9.49 32.17 -23.37
CA PHE A 147 8.46 31.75 -22.42
C PHE A 147 8.52 32.55 -21.11
N LEU A 148 9.72 32.81 -20.60
CA LEU A 148 9.94 33.48 -19.31
C LEU A 148 9.99 35.00 -19.40
N GLU A 149 10.11 35.59 -20.59
CA GLU A 149 10.15 37.04 -20.83
C GLU A 149 9.06 37.83 -20.06
N PRO A 150 7.78 37.39 -19.99
CA PRO A 150 6.75 38.12 -19.24
C PRO A 150 6.98 38.17 -17.72
N TYR A 151 7.89 37.35 -17.19
CA TYR A 151 8.15 37.18 -15.75
C TYR A 151 9.56 37.60 -15.35
N LYS A 152 10.39 38.10 -16.28
CA LYS A 152 11.82 38.37 -16.03
C LYS A 152 12.08 39.40 -14.92
N ASP A 153 11.18 40.38 -14.76
CA ASP A 153 11.31 41.46 -13.78
C ASP A 153 10.62 41.13 -12.44
N GLU A 154 9.89 40.01 -12.39
CA GLU A 154 9.18 39.54 -11.20
C GLU A 154 10.15 38.89 -10.21
N LYS A 155 9.97 39.18 -8.92
CA LYS A 155 10.75 38.57 -7.82
C LYS A 155 9.83 37.79 -6.89
N PRO A 156 9.28 36.64 -7.34
CA PRO A 156 8.36 35.88 -6.51
C PRO A 156 9.08 35.40 -5.23
N PRO A 157 8.39 35.44 -4.08
CA PRO A 157 8.98 35.01 -2.82
C PRO A 157 9.40 33.54 -2.87
N ASN A 158 10.28 33.15 -1.95
CA ASN A 158 10.54 31.74 -1.71
C ASN A 158 9.26 31.02 -1.25
N ILE A 159 9.11 29.78 -1.69
CA ILE A 159 7.94 28.95 -1.39
C ILE A 159 8.31 27.90 -0.35
N THR A 160 8.62 28.31 0.88
CA THR A 160 8.95 27.39 1.99
C THR A 160 7.88 27.36 3.08
N GLY A 161 7.75 26.21 3.77
CA GLY A 161 6.79 25.98 4.85
C GLY A 161 5.37 26.45 4.49
N LYS A 162 4.80 27.32 5.32
CA LYS A 162 3.45 27.89 5.08
C LYS A 162 3.30 28.61 3.73
N ARG A 163 4.38 29.17 3.17
CA ARG A 163 4.34 29.81 1.84
C ARG A 163 4.24 28.78 0.72
N PHE A 164 4.86 27.61 0.88
CA PHE A 164 4.69 26.49 -0.03
C PHE A 164 3.24 26.02 -0.06
N GLU A 165 2.65 25.73 1.11
CA GLU A 165 1.24 25.32 1.20
C GLU A 165 0.29 26.36 0.61
N ALA A 166 0.57 27.65 0.84
CA ALA A 166 -0.23 28.73 0.27
C ALA A 166 -0.10 28.80 -1.25
N TYR A 167 1.09 28.51 -1.80
CA TYR A 167 1.34 28.42 -3.22
C TYR A 167 0.65 27.20 -3.85
N GLU A 168 0.73 26.03 -3.20
CA GLU A 168 0.03 24.82 -3.62
C GLU A 168 -1.49 25.05 -3.66
N ARG A 169 -2.08 25.65 -2.62
CA ARG A 169 -3.51 26.04 -2.62
C ARG A 169 -3.88 27.04 -3.72
N ARG A 170 -2.94 27.86 -4.21
CA ARG A 170 -3.18 28.75 -5.35
C ARG A 170 -3.20 27.96 -6.66
N LEU A 171 -2.31 26.99 -6.82
CA LEU A 171 -2.31 26.07 -7.96
C LEU A 171 -3.59 25.21 -7.96
N GLU A 172 -4.01 24.71 -6.80
CA GLU A 172 -5.26 23.94 -6.65
C GLU A 172 -6.46 24.77 -7.12
N ARG A 173 -6.56 26.03 -6.69
CA ARG A 173 -7.61 26.93 -7.19
C ARG A 173 -7.49 27.27 -8.68
N ALA A 174 -6.28 27.28 -9.23
CA ALA A 174 -6.06 27.60 -10.64
C ALA A 174 -6.48 26.44 -11.57
N TYR A 175 -6.33 25.20 -11.12
CA TYR A 175 -6.54 24.00 -11.94
C TYR A 175 -7.66 23.08 -11.45
N ASP A 176 -8.31 23.41 -10.33
CA ASP A 176 -9.36 22.61 -9.67
C ASP A 176 -8.97 21.14 -9.47
N ASN A 177 -7.69 20.93 -9.12
CA ASN A 177 -7.13 19.58 -8.99
C ASN A 177 -5.98 19.57 -7.97
N PRO A 178 -6.15 18.93 -6.79
CA PRO A 178 -5.13 18.89 -5.75
C PRO A 178 -3.89 18.08 -6.16
N THR A 179 -4.03 17.09 -7.05
CA THR A 179 -2.91 16.26 -7.54
C THR A 179 -2.03 17.04 -8.52
N VAL A 180 -2.64 17.77 -9.46
CA VAL A 180 -1.89 18.67 -10.36
C VAL A 180 -1.20 19.75 -9.53
N ALA A 181 -1.90 20.35 -8.56
CA ALA A 181 -1.32 21.34 -7.66
C ALA A 181 -0.13 20.79 -6.88
N TYR A 182 -0.24 19.58 -6.34
CA TYR A 182 0.83 18.87 -5.65
C TYR A 182 2.09 18.78 -6.53
N HIS A 183 1.97 18.27 -7.75
CA HIS A 183 3.12 18.09 -8.66
C HIS A 183 3.71 19.43 -9.12
N LEU A 184 2.88 20.40 -9.50
CA LEU A 184 3.34 21.70 -9.95
C LEU A 184 4.02 22.48 -8.82
N ALA A 185 3.56 22.37 -7.57
CA ALA A 185 4.20 23.02 -6.43
C ALA A 185 5.61 22.48 -6.19
N ARG A 186 5.78 21.16 -6.30
CA ARG A 186 7.08 20.47 -6.20
C ARG A 186 8.01 20.85 -7.35
N LEU A 187 7.52 20.86 -8.58
CA LEU A 187 8.29 21.37 -9.71
C LEU A 187 8.72 22.83 -9.50
N ALA A 188 7.83 23.70 -9.02
CA ALA A 188 8.13 25.11 -8.78
C ALA A 188 9.24 25.34 -7.74
N TRP A 189 9.48 24.37 -6.85
CA TRP A 189 10.57 24.40 -5.89
C TRP A 189 11.92 24.23 -6.58
N HIS A 190 12.00 23.28 -7.51
CA HIS A 190 13.22 22.88 -8.21
C HIS A 190 13.51 23.69 -9.48
N LEU A 191 12.56 24.55 -9.89
CA LEU A 191 12.69 25.44 -11.04
C LEU A 191 13.13 26.85 -10.62
N GLU A 192 13.60 27.64 -11.59
CA GLU A 192 13.95 29.04 -11.37
C GLU A 192 12.74 29.84 -10.87
N PRO A 193 12.94 30.89 -10.04
CA PRO A 193 11.84 31.65 -9.45
C PRO A 193 10.78 32.14 -10.45
N ALA A 194 11.19 32.50 -11.68
CA ALA A 194 10.28 32.96 -12.74
C ALA A 194 9.17 31.93 -13.06
N TYR A 195 9.46 30.62 -12.98
CA TYR A 195 8.47 29.57 -13.21
C TYR A 195 7.33 29.62 -12.20
N ARG A 196 7.51 30.13 -10.98
CA ARG A 196 6.45 30.17 -9.96
C ARG A 196 5.23 30.99 -10.39
N LEU A 197 5.42 31.95 -11.28
CA LEU A 197 4.30 32.71 -11.84
C LEU A 197 3.75 32.07 -13.12
N ALA A 198 4.65 31.54 -13.95
CA ALA A 198 4.27 30.85 -15.17
C ALA A 198 3.43 29.59 -14.91
N LEU A 199 3.77 28.82 -13.88
CA LEU A 199 3.08 27.59 -13.48
C LEU A 199 1.65 27.82 -12.99
N LEU A 200 1.26 29.06 -12.64
CA LEU A 200 -0.13 29.42 -12.30
C LEU A 200 -0.99 29.73 -13.53
N LYS A 201 -0.39 29.79 -14.72
CA LYS A 201 -1.01 30.26 -15.96
C LYS A 201 -0.74 29.30 -17.14
N LEU A 202 -0.44 28.04 -16.87
CA LEU A 202 -0.19 27.07 -17.93
C LEU A 202 -1.48 26.77 -18.70
N PRO A 203 -1.39 26.52 -20.02
CA PRO A 203 -2.55 26.05 -20.80
C PRO A 203 -3.12 24.77 -20.20
N ILE A 204 -4.44 24.71 -20.04
CA ILE A 204 -5.10 23.54 -19.45
C ILE A 204 -4.91 22.30 -20.33
N GLU A 205 -4.77 22.47 -21.64
CA GLU A 205 -4.51 21.40 -22.60
C GLU A 205 -3.13 20.75 -22.37
N PHE A 206 -2.12 21.55 -22.00
CA PHE A 206 -0.81 21.02 -21.62
C PHE A 206 -0.90 20.25 -20.31
N ILE A 207 -1.58 20.80 -19.30
CA ILE A 207 -1.75 20.12 -18.00
C ILE A 207 -2.42 18.76 -18.21
N ILE A 208 -3.53 18.75 -18.95
CA ILE A 208 -4.26 17.54 -19.26
C ILE A 208 -3.34 16.55 -19.99
N ALA A 209 -2.68 16.96 -21.07
CA ALA A 209 -1.80 16.07 -21.85
C ALA A 209 -0.59 15.55 -21.06
N PHE A 210 0.08 16.41 -20.31
CA PHE A 210 1.31 16.07 -19.57
C PHE A 210 1.03 15.11 -18.42
N PHE A 211 -0.10 15.28 -17.72
CA PHE A 211 -0.48 14.42 -16.59
C PHE A 211 -1.36 13.22 -16.99
N LEU A 212 -1.89 13.16 -18.21
CA LEU A 212 -2.61 11.99 -18.74
C LEU A 212 -1.70 10.78 -19.02
N GLU A 213 -0.41 11.02 -19.30
CA GLU A 213 0.50 10.02 -19.89
C GLU A 213 1.74 9.68 -19.06
N ALA A 214 1.75 9.95 -17.75
CA ALA A 214 2.79 9.36 -16.92
C ALA A 214 2.58 7.83 -16.93
N ALA A 215 3.49 7.10 -17.57
CA ALA A 215 3.52 5.65 -17.57
C ALA A 215 3.57 5.20 -16.12
N CYS A 216 2.42 4.82 -15.57
CA CYS A 216 2.36 4.49 -14.18
C CYS A 216 2.99 3.12 -13.95
N TRP A 217 3.93 3.06 -13.01
CA TRP A 217 4.58 1.82 -12.63
C TRP A 217 3.96 1.27 -11.36
N LYS A 218 3.74 -0.04 -11.36
CA LYS A 218 3.40 -0.79 -10.15
C LYS A 218 4.65 -1.53 -9.70
N MET A 219 4.89 -1.61 -8.39
CA MET A 219 6.06 -2.28 -7.83
C MET A 219 5.87 -3.80 -7.85
N GLU A 220 5.80 -4.37 -9.04
CA GLU A 220 5.44 -5.77 -9.31
C GLU A 220 6.45 -6.43 -10.24
N ASN A 221 6.50 -7.76 -10.19
CA ASN A 221 7.36 -8.65 -10.97
C ASN A 221 8.85 -8.35 -10.75
N GLU A 222 9.69 -8.85 -11.66
CA GLU A 222 11.13 -8.57 -11.60
C GLU A 222 11.40 -7.10 -11.95
N ILE A 223 12.19 -6.41 -11.13
CA ILE A 223 12.66 -5.04 -11.38
C ILE A 223 14.20 -5.06 -11.41
N ALA A 224 14.77 -4.54 -12.49
CA ALA A 224 16.21 -4.41 -12.61
C ALA A 224 16.72 -3.15 -11.90
N VAL A 225 17.86 -3.27 -11.22
CA VAL A 225 18.46 -2.20 -10.41
C VAL A 225 19.92 -2.05 -10.80
N GLY A 226 20.23 -0.98 -11.53
CA GLY A 226 21.61 -0.58 -11.78
C GLY A 226 22.14 0.26 -10.64
N VAL A 227 23.10 -0.25 -9.87
CA VAL A 227 23.70 0.49 -8.75
C VAL A 227 25.07 1.00 -9.15
N VAL A 228 25.20 2.32 -9.28
CA VAL A 228 26.38 2.99 -9.79
C VAL A 228 27.11 3.71 -8.66
N PHE A 229 28.20 3.11 -8.17
CA PHE A 229 29.13 3.76 -7.27
C PHE A 229 30.00 4.74 -8.05
N VAL A 230 29.91 6.03 -7.71
CA VAL A 230 30.64 7.10 -8.36
C VAL A 230 31.72 7.64 -7.44
N GLU A 231 32.97 7.33 -7.73
CA GLU A 231 34.15 7.75 -6.95
C GLU A 231 35.10 8.63 -7.79
N SER A 232 35.96 9.40 -7.12
CA SER A 232 36.97 10.20 -7.81
C SER A 232 38.15 9.35 -8.28
N SER A 233 38.60 9.57 -9.53
CA SER A 233 39.89 9.07 -10.00
C SER A 233 41.06 9.89 -9.41
N ARG A 234 40.86 11.21 -9.20
CA ARG A 234 41.86 12.14 -8.65
C ARG A 234 42.45 11.70 -7.31
N GLU A 235 43.72 12.00 -7.09
CA GLU A 235 44.38 11.84 -5.79
C GLU A 235 43.75 12.80 -4.77
N GLY A 236 43.47 12.31 -3.55
CA GLY A 236 42.79 13.09 -2.50
C GLY A 236 41.31 13.41 -2.76
N GLY A 237 40.75 12.97 -3.90
CA GLY A 237 39.33 13.18 -4.21
C GLY A 237 38.39 12.28 -3.39
N PRO A 238 37.07 12.55 -3.41
CA PRO A 238 36.07 11.81 -2.64
C PRO A 238 35.97 10.35 -3.11
N LYS A 239 36.12 9.40 -2.18
CA LYS A 239 36.07 7.94 -2.42
C LYS A 239 35.49 7.23 -1.19
N PHE A 240 34.99 6.03 -1.38
CA PHE A 240 34.61 5.12 -0.32
C PHE A 240 35.76 4.14 -0.02
N SER A 241 35.89 3.74 1.25
CA SER A 241 36.71 2.59 1.61
C SER A 241 36.06 1.30 1.10
N GLY A 242 36.85 0.22 0.98
CA GLY A 242 36.31 -1.09 0.62
C GLY A 242 35.22 -1.58 1.59
N SER A 243 35.37 -1.32 2.89
CA SER A 243 34.35 -1.67 3.89
C SER A 243 33.08 -0.84 3.74
N GLN A 244 33.19 0.46 3.48
CA GLN A 244 32.02 1.32 3.24
C GLN A 244 31.23 0.85 2.02
N ARG A 245 31.91 0.48 0.92
CA ARG A 245 31.22 -0.07 -0.26
C ARG A 245 30.45 -1.33 0.09
N THR A 246 31.09 -2.29 0.76
CA THR A 246 30.44 -3.53 1.17
C THR A 246 29.22 -3.29 2.06
N THR A 247 29.30 -2.37 3.03
CA THR A 247 28.16 -1.97 3.86
C THR A 247 27.04 -1.37 3.02
N LEU A 248 27.35 -0.43 2.12
CA LEU A 248 26.35 0.21 1.25
C LEU A 248 25.65 -0.79 0.35
N GLN A 249 26.38 -1.73 -0.24
CA GLN A 249 25.79 -2.81 -1.04
C GLN A 249 24.81 -3.65 -0.20
N ALA A 250 25.19 -4.03 1.02
CA ALA A 250 24.35 -4.81 1.92
C ALA A 250 23.09 -4.06 2.38
N GLU A 251 23.21 -2.76 2.67
CA GLU A 251 22.08 -1.91 3.07
C GLU A 251 21.08 -1.72 1.93
N ILE A 252 21.55 -1.37 0.73
CA ILE A 252 20.70 -1.23 -0.48
C ILE A 252 19.92 -2.53 -0.73
N VAL A 253 20.62 -3.67 -0.74
CA VAL A 253 19.99 -4.97 -0.98
C VAL A 253 18.97 -5.30 0.10
N SER A 254 19.26 -4.97 1.35
CA SER A 254 18.33 -5.24 2.46
C SER A 254 17.08 -4.36 2.44
N GLY A 255 17.21 -3.10 2.04
CA GLY A 255 16.07 -2.19 1.89
C GLY A 255 15.10 -2.69 0.82
N LEU A 256 15.65 -3.07 -0.33
CA LEU A 256 14.87 -3.63 -1.44
C LEU A 256 14.33 -5.03 -1.10
N ASP A 257 15.12 -5.90 -0.48
CA ASP A 257 14.64 -7.21 0.01
C ASP A 257 13.54 -7.07 1.05
N TRP A 258 13.59 -6.04 1.90
CA TRP A 258 12.52 -5.74 2.84
C TRP A 258 11.23 -5.40 2.09
N LEU A 259 11.27 -4.56 1.05
CA LEU A 259 10.11 -4.27 0.19
C LEU A 259 9.55 -5.53 -0.46
N ALA A 260 10.41 -6.37 -1.06
CA ALA A 260 9.99 -7.66 -1.61
C ALA A 260 9.40 -8.57 -0.52
N GLY A 261 9.95 -8.51 0.69
CA GLY A 261 9.47 -9.16 1.90
C GLY A 261 8.11 -8.65 2.38
N GLN A 262 7.73 -7.40 2.11
CA GLN A 262 6.40 -6.84 2.39
C GLN A 262 5.39 -7.11 1.27
N ALA A 263 5.85 -7.30 0.04
CA ALA A 263 4.98 -7.42 -1.13
C ALA A 263 3.96 -8.56 -0.99
N PRO A 264 2.71 -8.39 -1.45
CA PRO A 264 1.76 -9.50 -1.56
C PRO A 264 2.31 -10.57 -2.50
N VAL A 265 1.95 -11.84 -2.28
CA VAL A 265 2.45 -12.95 -3.10
C VAL A 265 2.15 -12.74 -4.59
N GLY A 266 0.96 -12.21 -4.92
CA GLY A 266 0.56 -11.92 -6.30
C GLY A 266 1.34 -10.79 -6.97
N ALA A 267 2.12 -10.00 -6.23
CA ALA A 267 2.98 -8.97 -6.81
C ALA A 267 4.19 -9.58 -7.51
N HIS A 268 4.61 -10.81 -7.14
CA HIS A 268 5.80 -11.46 -7.69
C HIS A 268 7.06 -10.59 -7.69
N LEU A 269 7.18 -9.67 -6.72
CA LEU A 269 8.27 -8.68 -6.67
C LEU A 269 9.61 -9.37 -6.42
N THR A 270 10.57 -9.15 -7.32
CA THR A 270 11.95 -9.63 -7.19
C THR A 270 12.91 -8.59 -7.76
N TRP A 271 14.09 -8.44 -7.16
CA TRP A 271 15.12 -7.52 -7.63
C TRP A 271 16.24 -8.25 -8.37
N VAL A 272 16.74 -7.67 -9.46
CA VAL A 272 17.98 -8.11 -10.13
C VAL A 272 18.96 -6.96 -10.20
N TYR A 273 20.17 -7.18 -9.68
CA TYR A 273 21.18 -6.13 -9.56
C TYR A 273 22.20 -6.16 -10.69
N ASP A 274 22.62 -4.97 -11.12
CA ASP A 274 23.85 -4.73 -11.87
C ASP A 274 24.71 -3.73 -11.09
N TRP A 275 25.91 -4.14 -10.68
CA TRP A 275 26.81 -3.33 -9.86
C TRP A 275 27.88 -2.66 -10.72
N GLN A 276 27.90 -1.32 -10.74
CA GLN A 276 28.84 -0.50 -11.48
C GLN A 276 29.74 0.26 -10.49
N PHE A 277 31.06 0.20 -10.69
CA PHE A 277 32.05 0.88 -9.86
C PHE A 277 32.89 1.81 -10.74
N VAL A 278 32.39 3.01 -10.97
CA VAL A 278 32.99 3.97 -11.91
C VAL A 278 33.88 4.98 -11.19
N LYS A 279 34.92 5.43 -11.90
CA LYS A 279 35.83 6.48 -11.41
C LYS A 279 35.91 7.59 -12.41
N ILE A 280 35.64 8.82 -11.97
CA ILE A 280 35.57 9.98 -12.85
C ILE A 280 36.59 11.04 -12.46
N ASP A 281 37.07 11.79 -13.45
CA ASP A 281 38.07 12.86 -13.27
C ASP A 281 37.43 14.25 -13.16
N VAL A 282 36.54 14.42 -12.19
CA VAL A 282 35.89 15.71 -11.91
C VAL A 282 36.28 16.28 -10.55
N ALA A 283 36.31 17.61 -10.44
CA ALA A 283 36.53 18.28 -9.16
C ALA A 283 35.37 18.00 -8.20
N ASN A 284 35.64 17.94 -6.90
CA ASN A 284 34.56 17.79 -5.92
C ASN A 284 33.73 19.08 -5.85
N GLY A 285 32.42 18.93 -5.90
CA GLY A 285 31.47 20.01 -5.68
C GLY A 285 31.33 20.36 -4.19
N ASN A 286 30.23 21.04 -3.87
CA ASN A 286 29.86 21.42 -2.51
C ASN A 286 28.39 21.05 -2.23
N ASN A 287 27.89 21.42 -1.05
CA ASN A 287 26.52 21.10 -0.61
C ASN A 287 25.41 21.88 -1.35
N ASN A 288 25.72 22.62 -2.41
CA ASN A 288 24.78 23.28 -3.31
C ASN A 288 24.97 22.81 -4.76
N SER A 289 25.86 21.84 -5.00
CA SER A 289 26.10 21.33 -6.34
C SER A 289 24.97 20.41 -6.77
N THR A 290 24.44 20.66 -7.97
CA THR A 290 23.57 19.73 -8.67
C THR A 290 24.37 18.52 -9.11
N GLU A 291 23.73 17.38 -9.30
CA GLU A 291 24.44 16.13 -9.55
C GLU A 291 25.01 15.97 -10.97
N ASP A 292 24.59 16.79 -11.93
CA ASP A 292 24.94 16.68 -13.35
C ASP A 292 26.46 16.66 -13.58
N TYR A 293 27.21 17.47 -12.81
CA TYR A 293 28.67 17.54 -12.96
C TYR A 293 29.39 16.22 -12.65
N TRP A 294 28.80 15.33 -11.84
CA TRP A 294 29.38 14.00 -11.56
C TRP A 294 28.60 12.87 -12.23
N ARG A 295 27.27 12.99 -12.32
CA ARG A 295 26.39 11.95 -12.87
C ARG A 295 26.64 11.73 -14.35
N ASP A 296 26.73 12.81 -15.14
CA ASP A 296 26.86 12.69 -16.58
C ASP A 296 28.22 12.07 -16.95
N PRO A 297 29.37 12.54 -16.42
CA PRO A 297 30.64 11.84 -16.58
C PRO A 297 30.62 10.39 -16.08
N ALA A 298 29.93 10.12 -14.96
CA ALA A 298 29.81 8.75 -14.45
C ALA A 298 29.04 7.83 -15.41
N MET A 299 28.00 8.34 -16.09
CA MET A 299 27.30 7.58 -17.11
C MET A 299 28.19 7.23 -18.30
N GLY A 300 29.16 8.08 -18.66
CA GLY A 300 30.16 7.77 -19.69
C GLY A 300 31.03 6.54 -19.37
N GLU A 301 31.22 6.25 -18.08
CA GLU A 301 32.01 5.12 -17.57
C GLU A 301 31.18 3.86 -17.31
N VAL A 302 29.85 3.96 -17.30
CA VAL A 302 28.97 2.80 -17.12
C VAL A 302 29.07 1.89 -18.35
N SER A 303 29.20 0.59 -18.12
CA SER A 303 29.15 -0.40 -19.19
C SER A 303 28.24 -1.56 -18.81
N TYR A 304 27.33 -1.93 -19.72
CA TYR A 304 26.40 -3.00 -19.48
C TYR A 304 26.40 -3.95 -20.67
N PHE A 305 26.96 -5.14 -20.45
CA PHE A 305 27.04 -6.21 -21.45
C PHE A 305 27.55 -5.78 -22.84
N GLY A 306 28.62 -4.97 -22.85
CA GLY A 306 29.26 -4.49 -24.07
C GLY A 306 28.65 -3.21 -24.65
N ASN A 307 27.55 -2.72 -24.08
CA ASN A 307 27.06 -1.37 -24.35
C ASN A 307 27.82 -0.35 -23.48
N SER A 308 28.09 0.81 -24.05
CA SER A 308 28.62 2.00 -23.36
C SER A 308 27.65 3.15 -23.58
N TYR A 309 27.67 4.13 -22.68
CA TYR A 309 26.72 5.23 -22.69
C TYR A 309 27.42 6.58 -22.85
N ALA A 310 26.67 7.59 -23.29
CA ALA A 310 27.19 8.96 -23.40
C ALA A 310 27.21 9.66 -22.03
N GLU A 311 28.05 10.69 -21.89
CA GLU A 311 28.05 11.56 -20.71
C GLU A 311 26.83 12.51 -20.71
N ALA A 312 25.64 11.98 -20.45
CA ALA A 312 24.40 12.73 -20.59
C ALA A 312 23.27 12.18 -19.71
N TRP A 313 22.35 13.07 -19.33
CA TRP A 313 21.10 12.72 -18.63
C TRP A 313 20.30 11.59 -19.31
N SER A 314 20.19 11.62 -20.63
CA SER A 314 19.44 10.61 -21.40
C SER A 314 20.02 9.19 -21.26
N SER A 315 21.30 9.06 -20.94
CA SER A 315 21.96 7.77 -20.75
C SER A 315 21.42 6.99 -19.55
N VAL A 316 20.88 7.67 -18.54
CA VAL A 316 20.22 7.00 -17.41
C VAL A 316 19.03 6.17 -17.90
N ALA A 317 18.21 6.73 -18.80
CA ALA A 317 17.09 6.02 -19.39
C ALA A 317 17.53 4.89 -20.33
N ALA A 318 18.57 5.12 -21.14
CA ALA A 318 19.12 4.11 -22.05
C ALA A 318 19.65 2.88 -21.27
N TYR A 319 20.45 3.11 -20.22
CA TYR A 319 20.97 2.03 -19.37
C TYR A 319 19.84 1.24 -18.68
N ARG A 320 18.82 1.93 -18.18
CA ARG A 320 17.63 1.29 -17.61
C ARG A 320 16.90 0.41 -18.63
N ASP A 321 16.69 0.91 -19.85
CA ASP A 321 15.96 0.14 -20.85
C ASP A 321 16.74 -1.10 -21.29
N ASP A 322 18.06 -1.00 -21.45
CA ASP A 322 18.93 -2.15 -21.72
C ASP A 322 18.81 -3.23 -20.63
N MET A 323 18.86 -2.82 -19.34
CA MET A 323 18.68 -3.75 -18.23
C MET A 323 17.29 -4.40 -18.24
N ARG A 324 16.24 -3.61 -18.46
CA ARG A 324 14.85 -4.06 -18.53
C ARG A 324 14.65 -5.11 -19.62
N VAL A 325 15.08 -4.79 -20.85
CA VAL A 325 14.95 -5.67 -22.02
C VAL A 325 15.75 -6.95 -21.82
N ARG A 326 17.00 -6.83 -21.36
CA ARG A 326 17.89 -7.99 -21.21
C ARG A 326 17.38 -8.98 -20.16
N ASN A 327 16.94 -8.47 -19.02
CA ASN A 327 16.44 -9.32 -17.94
C ASN A 327 15.00 -9.78 -18.15
N ALA A 328 14.26 -9.14 -19.08
CA ALA A 328 12.81 -9.26 -19.20
C ALA A 328 12.08 -8.81 -17.92
N SER A 329 12.65 -7.80 -17.25
CA SER A 329 12.08 -7.19 -16.05
C SER A 329 10.90 -6.28 -16.44
N ALA A 330 9.91 -6.16 -15.55
CA ALA A 330 8.76 -5.27 -15.77
C ALA A 330 9.21 -3.80 -15.82
N HIS A 331 10.11 -3.43 -14.91
CA HIS A 331 10.70 -2.10 -14.81
C HIS A 331 12.21 -2.19 -14.55
N ALA A 332 12.87 -1.04 -14.66
CA ALA A 332 14.27 -0.89 -14.28
C ALA A 332 14.48 0.49 -13.64
N ILE A 333 15.34 0.57 -12.64
CA ILE A 333 15.72 1.80 -11.93
C ILE A 333 17.25 1.89 -11.81
N VAL A 334 17.75 3.10 -11.56
CA VAL A 334 19.18 3.33 -11.27
C VAL A 334 19.32 3.92 -9.88
N ILE A 335 20.31 3.44 -9.12
CA ILE A 335 20.69 3.99 -7.82
C ILE A 335 22.12 4.49 -7.94
N PHE A 336 22.34 5.79 -7.88
CA PHE A 336 23.67 6.37 -7.77
C PHE A 336 24.10 6.41 -6.31
N VAL A 337 25.33 5.99 -6.02
CA VAL A 337 25.92 6.03 -4.68
C VAL A 337 27.21 6.83 -4.76
N THR A 338 27.30 7.95 -4.04
CA THR A 338 28.44 8.87 -4.23
C THR A 338 28.96 9.55 -2.96
N PRO A 339 30.28 9.76 -2.83
CA PRO A 339 30.88 10.63 -1.83
C PRO A 339 31.09 12.07 -2.36
N TYR A 340 30.71 12.36 -3.61
CA TYR A 340 30.79 13.70 -4.17
C TYR A 340 29.82 14.67 -3.48
N GLY A 341 30.23 15.94 -3.39
CA GLY A 341 29.39 17.02 -2.89
C GLY A 341 28.14 17.19 -3.73
N THR A 342 26.98 17.14 -3.09
CA THR A 342 25.67 17.31 -3.72
C THR A 342 24.74 18.04 -2.79
N GLU A 343 23.66 18.60 -3.32
CA GLU A 343 22.70 19.37 -2.53
C GLU A 343 22.01 18.53 -1.45
N TRP A 344 21.70 17.26 -1.74
CA TRP A 344 20.88 16.39 -0.89
C TRP A 344 21.48 15.00 -0.68
N HIS A 345 21.29 14.44 0.51
CA HIS A 345 21.84 13.12 0.86
C HIS A 345 21.07 11.95 0.24
N ALA A 346 19.76 12.12 0.00
CA ALA A 346 18.91 11.13 -0.64
C ALA A 346 17.78 11.84 -1.40
N TYR A 347 17.46 11.36 -2.61
CA TYR A 347 16.28 11.77 -3.37
C TYR A 347 16.03 10.83 -4.56
N ALA A 348 14.75 10.65 -4.88
CA ALA A 348 14.27 9.98 -6.08
C ALA A 348 13.73 10.97 -7.13
N GLY A 349 13.74 10.58 -8.40
CA GLY A 349 13.13 11.33 -9.49
C GLY A 349 13.68 10.91 -10.86
N GLY A 350 12.87 11.03 -11.92
CA GLY A 350 13.31 10.65 -13.27
C GLY A 350 13.74 9.17 -13.34
N SER A 351 13.07 8.29 -12.59
CA SER A 351 13.36 6.85 -12.50
C SER A 351 14.72 6.46 -11.92
N ARG A 352 15.34 7.34 -11.12
CA ARG A 352 16.55 7.00 -10.36
C ARG A 352 16.46 7.45 -8.91
N ILE A 353 17.40 6.97 -8.13
CA ILE A 353 17.68 7.38 -6.76
C ILE A 353 19.12 7.88 -6.71
N THR A 354 19.37 8.94 -5.96
CA THR A 354 20.72 9.37 -5.59
C THR A 354 20.90 9.18 -4.09
N LEU A 355 21.93 8.46 -3.67
CA LEU A 355 22.36 8.26 -2.29
C LEU A 355 23.75 8.87 -2.13
N ALA A 356 23.86 9.97 -1.41
CA ALA A 356 25.10 10.69 -1.22
C ALA A 356 25.54 10.78 0.25
N ASN A 357 26.85 10.62 0.47
CA ASN A 357 27.48 10.71 1.79
C ASN A 357 27.63 12.16 2.28
N ARG A 358 26.57 12.95 2.14
CA ARG A 358 26.48 14.33 2.58
C ARG A 358 26.07 14.36 4.06
N ASN A 359 26.82 15.07 4.90
CA ASN A 359 26.54 15.22 6.34
C ASN A 359 26.27 13.87 7.04
N ASN A 360 27.09 12.84 6.77
CA ASN A 360 26.86 11.48 7.28
C ASN A 360 25.44 10.96 6.94
N TRP A 361 25.09 10.99 5.65
CA TRP A 361 23.79 10.55 5.14
C TRP A 361 22.62 11.31 5.76
N GLY A 362 22.72 12.65 5.78
CA GLY A 362 21.70 13.52 6.40
C GLY A 362 21.61 13.36 7.92
N GLY A 363 22.70 12.93 8.56
CA GLY A 363 22.79 12.64 9.99
C GLY A 363 22.33 11.23 10.38
N TRP A 364 21.74 10.44 9.47
CA TRP A 364 21.19 9.12 9.79
C TRP A 364 22.25 8.01 9.89
N GLY A 365 23.43 8.25 9.31
CA GLY A 365 24.50 7.26 9.29
C GLY A 365 24.34 6.22 8.19
N ILE A 366 25.44 5.52 7.93
CA ILE A 366 25.52 4.50 6.87
C ILE A 366 24.62 3.28 7.14
N GLY A 367 24.33 2.99 8.41
CA GLY A 367 23.55 1.81 8.82
C GLY A 367 22.04 1.91 8.62
N THR A 368 21.52 3.03 8.13
CA THR A 368 20.08 3.24 7.86
C THR A 368 19.76 3.38 6.38
N ILE A 369 20.73 3.12 5.51
CA ILE A 369 20.58 3.24 4.07
C ILE A 369 19.56 2.26 3.53
N ASP A 370 19.31 1.14 4.21
CA ASP A 370 18.22 0.21 3.87
C ASP A 370 16.85 0.90 3.85
N ARG A 371 16.50 1.63 4.91
CA ARG A 371 15.21 2.32 5.02
C ARG A 371 15.10 3.49 4.05
N ILE A 372 16.16 4.27 3.90
CA ILE A 372 16.21 5.37 2.93
C ILE A 372 16.04 4.82 1.51
N THR A 373 16.75 3.74 1.16
CA THR A 373 16.60 3.09 -0.15
C THR A 373 15.18 2.62 -0.38
N ALA A 374 14.55 1.97 0.61
CA ALA A 374 13.16 1.53 0.51
C ALA A 374 12.18 2.69 0.31
N HIS A 375 12.36 3.79 1.06
CA HIS A 375 11.56 5.01 0.95
C HIS A 375 11.67 5.64 -0.43
N GLU A 376 12.89 5.93 -0.89
CA GLU A 376 13.14 6.55 -2.20
C GLU A 376 12.65 5.67 -3.35
N THR A 377 12.73 4.35 -3.18
CA THR A 377 12.18 3.40 -4.16
C THR A 377 10.67 3.53 -4.27
N CYS A 378 9.93 3.70 -3.16
CA CYS A 378 8.48 3.85 -3.20
C CYS A 378 8.03 5.09 -4.02
N HIS A 379 8.79 6.19 -3.96
CA HIS A 379 8.54 7.34 -4.82
C HIS A 379 8.59 7.00 -6.31
N LEU A 380 9.53 6.15 -6.76
CA LEU A 380 9.60 5.76 -8.18
C LEU A 380 8.36 4.98 -8.68
N PHE A 381 7.51 4.50 -7.75
CA PHE A 381 6.23 3.85 -8.04
C PHE A 381 5.02 4.72 -7.63
N GLY A 382 5.26 6.02 -7.45
CA GLY A 382 4.22 7.01 -7.28
C GLY A 382 3.76 7.23 -5.85
N ALA A 383 4.40 6.65 -4.82
CA ALA A 383 4.08 6.96 -3.43
C ALA A 383 4.47 8.39 -3.08
N ALA A 384 3.64 9.05 -2.27
CA ALA A 384 3.93 10.38 -1.74
C ALA A 384 4.59 10.32 -0.37
N ASP A 385 5.33 11.37 -0.03
CA ASP A 385 5.74 11.60 1.36
C ASP A 385 4.51 11.72 2.26
N GLU A 386 4.58 11.12 3.44
CA GLU A 386 3.51 11.16 4.45
C GLU A 386 3.91 12.06 5.64
N TYR A 387 5.18 12.44 5.78
CA TYR A 387 5.64 13.32 6.86
C TYR A 387 5.52 14.82 6.53
N THR A 388 5.46 15.64 7.59
CA THR A 388 5.49 17.11 7.51
C THR A 388 6.87 17.68 7.88
N GLY A 389 7.18 18.90 7.43
CA GLY A 389 8.40 19.64 7.79
C GLY A 389 8.41 21.04 7.18
N SER A 390 9.44 21.85 7.43
CA SER A 390 9.61 23.21 6.86
C SER A 390 9.69 23.30 5.31
N GLY A 391 9.87 22.18 4.62
CA GLY A 391 9.84 22.03 3.15
C GLY A 391 8.49 21.52 2.64
N THR A 392 7.57 21.21 3.58
CA THR A 392 6.21 20.68 3.38
C THR A 392 6.10 19.51 2.38
N PRO A 393 6.75 18.37 2.67
CA PRO A 393 6.73 17.17 1.81
C PRO A 393 5.32 16.60 1.67
N CYS A 394 4.52 16.67 2.74
CA CYS A 394 3.09 16.44 2.70
C CYS A 394 2.26 17.64 3.21
N SER A 395 1.22 18.00 2.46
CA SER A 395 0.42 19.22 2.64
C SER A 395 -1.10 18.99 2.61
N THR A 396 -1.55 17.84 2.10
CA THR A 396 -2.98 17.51 1.95
C THR A 396 -3.21 16.00 1.88
N CYS A 397 -4.34 15.54 2.41
CA CYS A 397 -4.81 14.15 2.29
C CYS A 397 -5.62 13.94 1.00
N GLY A 398 -5.95 15.02 0.28
CA GLY A 398 -6.78 14.99 -0.92
C GLY A 398 -6.04 14.70 -2.22
N SER A 399 -4.71 14.83 -2.24
CA SER A 399 -3.91 14.45 -3.42
C SER A 399 -3.92 12.93 -3.60
N THR A 400 -4.03 12.49 -4.85
CA THR A 400 -4.07 11.08 -5.24
C THR A 400 -2.77 10.65 -5.91
N HIS A 401 -2.34 9.43 -5.67
CA HIS A 401 -0.99 8.97 -5.99
C HIS A 401 -1.00 7.55 -6.57
N GLY A 402 0.02 7.24 -7.36
CA GLY A 402 0.17 5.93 -8.00
C GLY A 402 -0.87 5.60 -9.07
N CYS A 403 -0.81 4.37 -9.60
CA CYS A 403 -1.66 3.95 -10.73
C CYS A 403 -3.13 3.87 -10.37
N TYR A 404 -3.39 3.62 -9.09
CA TYR A 404 -4.73 3.49 -8.57
C TYR A 404 -5.23 4.79 -7.93
N HIS A 405 -4.56 5.93 -8.15
CA HIS A 405 -5.04 7.24 -7.70
C HIS A 405 -5.49 7.22 -6.21
N ILE A 406 -4.69 6.57 -5.37
CA ILE A 406 -5.04 6.37 -3.96
C ILE A 406 -4.70 7.65 -3.20
N PRO A 407 -5.60 8.15 -2.33
CA PRO A 407 -5.33 9.36 -1.57
C PRO A 407 -4.11 9.19 -0.66
N ASN A 408 -3.45 10.31 -0.34
CA ASN A 408 -2.44 10.34 0.72
C ASN A 408 -3.09 10.49 2.10
N GLY A 409 -3.97 9.56 2.47
CA GLY A 409 -4.74 9.65 3.72
C GLY A 409 -3.90 9.53 5.00
N ASN A 410 -2.63 9.12 4.90
CA ASN A 410 -1.69 9.08 6.03
C ASN A 410 -0.81 10.34 6.16
N CYS A 411 -1.10 11.38 5.39
CA CYS A 411 -0.37 12.64 5.44
C CYS A 411 -0.42 13.30 6.82
N GLY A 412 0.72 13.51 7.48
CA GLY A 412 0.81 14.10 8.82
C GLY A 412 0.18 15.50 8.97
N SER A 413 -0.04 16.23 7.85
CA SER A 413 -0.72 17.52 7.88
C SER A 413 -2.20 17.42 8.26
N CYS A 414 -2.85 16.29 8.00
CA CYS A 414 -4.31 16.12 8.09
C CYS A 414 -4.76 14.77 8.67
N ALA A 415 -3.95 13.71 8.59
CA ALA A 415 -4.26 12.40 9.15
C ALA A 415 -4.32 12.45 10.68
N ARG A 416 -5.43 11.99 11.26
CA ARG A 416 -5.64 11.94 12.71
C ARG A 416 -6.37 10.61 13.03
N PRO A 417 -5.69 9.64 13.67
CA PRO A 417 -4.26 9.56 13.91
C PRO A 417 -3.47 9.40 12.61
N GLN A 418 -2.19 9.75 12.65
CA GLN A 418 -1.23 9.37 11.61
C GLN A 418 -0.66 7.99 11.96
N GLN A 419 -0.50 7.13 10.96
CA GLN A 419 0.06 5.80 11.10
C GLN A 419 1.57 5.79 10.82
N ALA A 420 2.31 4.92 11.53
CA ALA A 420 3.70 4.64 11.17
C ALA A 420 3.80 4.00 9.78
N CYS A 421 4.64 4.55 8.91
CA CYS A 421 4.85 4.08 7.55
C CYS A 421 6.27 4.41 7.03
N ILE A 422 6.77 3.69 6.03
CA ILE A 422 8.09 3.96 5.43
C ILE A 422 8.12 5.35 4.79
N MET A 423 6.97 5.79 4.26
CA MET A 423 6.77 7.12 3.72
C MET A 423 6.56 8.18 4.82
N ASP A 424 6.46 7.78 6.08
CA ASP A 424 6.46 8.63 7.26
C ASP A 424 7.80 8.52 8.01
N GLY A 425 8.79 9.30 7.55
CA GLY A 425 10.06 9.43 8.25
C GLY A 425 10.88 8.13 8.36
N ASN A 426 10.76 7.22 7.39
CA ASN A 426 11.49 5.95 7.33
C ASN A 426 11.12 4.96 8.46
N SER A 427 9.85 4.92 8.89
CA SER A 427 9.39 3.89 9.83
C SER A 427 9.37 2.51 9.14
N PRO A 428 9.84 1.41 9.76
CA PRO A 428 9.97 0.10 9.12
C PRO A 428 8.62 -0.65 9.02
N ARG A 429 7.58 0.01 8.49
CA ARG A 429 6.23 -0.51 8.26
C ARG A 429 5.71 0.02 6.93
N LEU A 430 4.93 -0.77 6.21
CA LEU A 430 4.25 -0.31 5.00
C LEU A 430 2.74 -0.19 5.26
N CYS A 431 2.27 1.03 5.44
CA CYS A 431 0.86 1.35 5.65
C CYS A 431 0.01 1.10 4.40
N ALA A 432 -1.30 0.94 4.58
CA ALA A 432 -2.23 0.62 3.49
C ALA A 432 -2.23 1.67 2.36
N TYR A 433 -2.17 2.96 2.71
CA TYR A 433 -2.13 4.03 1.70
C TYR A 433 -0.91 3.86 0.78
N THR A 434 0.30 3.74 1.34
CA THR A 434 1.51 3.49 0.54
C THR A 434 1.39 2.19 -0.28
N GLN A 435 0.85 1.09 0.27
CA GLN A 435 0.61 -0.15 -0.50
C GLN A 435 -0.28 0.09 -1.72
N GLY A 436 -1.35 0.88 -1.56
CA GLY A 436 -2.24 1.25 -2.66
C GLY A 436 -1.54 2.14 -3.69
N GLN A 437 -0.73 3.10 -3.25
CA GLN A 437 -0.01 4.03 -4.12
C GLN A 437 1.07 3.32 -4.97
N ILE A 438 1.83 2.38 -4.39
CA ILE A 438 2.84 1.62 -5.17
C ILE A 438 2.22 0.52 -6.06
N GLY A 439 0.89 0.40 -6.07
CA GLY A 439 0.15 -0.42 -7.04
C GLY A 439 -0.21 -1.83 -6.59
N TRP A 440 -0.15 -2.15 -5.29
CA TRP A 440 -0.45 -3.51 -4.79
C TRP A 440 -1.94 -3.76 -4.52
N ALA A 441 -2.71 -2.72 -4.24
CA ALA A 441 -4.12 -2.82 -3.87
C ALA A 441 -5.06 -2.60 -5.07
N ASP A 442 -5.55 -3.68 -5.69
CA ASP A 442 -6.54 -3.58 -6.77
C ASP A 442 -7.96 -3.26 -6.26
N LEU A 443 -8.16 -3.38 -4.95
CA LEU A 443 -9.34 -2.95 -4.21
C LEU A 443 -8.87 -2.17 -2.97
N PHE A 444 -9.32 -0.93 -2.81
CA PHE A 444 -8.93 -0.09 -1.68
C PHE A 444 -10.17 0.47 -0.99
N VAL A 445 -10.24 0.34 0.33
CA VAL A 445 -11.34 0.89 1.14
C VAL A 445 -10.80 1.99 2.03
N GLU A 446 -11.55 3.07 2.17
CA GLU A 446 -11.34 4.00 3.27
C GLU A 446 -12.60 4.10 4.12
N LEU A 447 -12.43 3.90 5.43
CA LEU A 447 -13.48 4.03 6.42
C LEU A 447 -13.26 5.28 7.25
N THR A 448 -14.35 5.97 7.60
CA THR A 448 -14.31 7.03 8.61
C THR A 448 -15.18 6.63 9.78
N THR A 449 -14.60 6.62 10.98
CA THR A 449 -15.32 6.49 12.24
C THR A 449 -15.84 7.88 12.67
N ALA A 450 -17.03 7.94 13.27
CA ALA A 450 -17.58 9.20 13.75
C ALA A 450 -16.76 9.80 14.91
N ASP A 451 -16.77 11.13 15.02
CA ASP A 451 -16.22 11.84 16.17
C ASP A 451 -17.27 11.93 17.28
N THR A 452 -17.55 10.79 17.92
CA THR A 452 -18.47 10.69 19.05
C THR A 452 -17.86 9.73 20.06
N LEU A 453 -18.04 9.99 21.35
CA LEU A 453 -17.53 9.13 22.40
C LEU A 453 -18.00 7.68 22.19
N TRP A 454 -17.10 6.72 22.36
CA TRP A 454 -17.33 5.28 22.15
C TRP A 454 -17.60 4.87 20.70
N ALA A 455 -17.32 5.73 19.72
CA ALA A 455 -17.58 5.39 18.32
C ALA A 455 -16.60 4.36 17.72
N GLY A 456 -15.51 4.01 18.38
CA GLY A 456 -14.46 3.11 17.88
C GLY A 456 -14.76 1.62 18.08
N THR A 457 -13.97 0.72 17.47
CA THR A 457 -14.16 -0.73 17.65
C THR A 457 -12.90 -1.54 17.34
N ASP A 458 -12.66 -2.55 18.15
CA ASP A 458 -11.62 -3.58 17.95
C ASP A 458 -12.14 -4.83 17.22
N ASP A 459 -13.43 -4.87 16.88
CA ASP A 459 -14.07 -6.05 16.32
C ASP A 459 -13.58 -6.38 14.92
N THR A 460 -13.83 -7.61 14.46
CA THR A 460 -13.51 -7.95 13.07
C THR A 460 -14.51 -7.28 12.14
N VAL A 461 -14.02 -6.52 11.17
CA VAL A 461 -14.83 -5.83 10.17
C VAL A 461 -14.62 -6.46 8.79
N TRP A 462 -15.70 -6.57 8.03
CA TRP A 462 -15.68 -7.06 6.66
C TRP A 462 -16.27 -6.05 5.67
N LEU A 463 -15.64 -5.94 4.51
CA LEU A 463 -16.22 -5.38 3.30
C LEU A 463 -16.95 -6.50 2.54
N ASP A 464 -18.21 -6.25 2.22
CA ASP A 464 -19.02 -7.09 1.35
C ASP A 464 -19.36 -6.38 0.05
N ILE A 465 -18.96 -6.95 -1.09
CA ILE A 465 -19.24 -6.37 -2.42
C ILE A 465 -20.32 -7.10 -3.23
N GLY A 466 -21.08 -7.98 -2.58
CA GLY A 466 -22.12 -8.79 -3.21
C GLY A 466 -21.94 -10.25 -2.82
N ASP A 467 -21.30 -11.01 -3.71
CA ASP A 467 -21.02 -12.42 -3.50
C ASP A 467 -19.66 -12.67 -2.83
N ARG A 468 -18.90 -11.60 -2.59
CA ARG A 468 -17.54 -11.67 -2.04
C ARG A 468 -17.47 -10.84 -0.76
N THR A 469 -16.66 -11.32 0.16
CA THR A 469 -16.36 -10.69 1.44
C THR A 469 -14.86 -10.61 1.63
N PHE A 470 -14.39 -9.53 2.27
CA PHE A 470 -12.99 -9.29 2.58
C PHE A 470 -12.88 -8.77 4.01
N VAL A 471 -11.99 -9.35 4.80
CA VAL A 471 -11.64 -8.80 6.11
C VAL A 471 -10.90 -7.48 5.90
N LEU A 472 -11.30 -6.45 6.64
CA LEU A 472 -10.61 -5.16 6.70
C LEU A 472 -9.76 -5.15 7.95
N ASP A 473 -8.44 -5.20 7.77
CA ASP A 473 -7.48 -5.20 8.86
C ASP A 473 -6.19 -4.51 8.42
N ASN A 474 -5.55 -3.80 9.36
CA ASN A 474 -4.22 -3.23 9.25
C ASN A 474 -3.34 -3.83 10.34
N PRO A 475 -2.66 -4.96 10.09
CA PRO A 475 -1.93 -5.68 11.13
C PRO A 475 -0.93 -4.78 11.88
N ASN A 476 -0.96 -4.85 13.21
CA ASN A 476 -0.12 -4.06 14.13
C ASN A 476 -0.39 -2.54 14.10
N HIS A 477 -1.62 -2.14 13.81
CA HIS A 477 -2.11 -0.77 13.96
C HIS A 477 -3.48 -0.80 14.60
N ASP A 478 -3.67 0.10 15.56
CA ASP A 478 -4.93 0.31 16.25
C ASP A 478 -5.82 1.17 15.35
N ASP A 479 -6.84 0.56 14.75
CA ASP A 479 -7.65 1.12 13.68
C ASP A 479 -9.12 1.27 14.08
N ARG A 480 -9.87 2.08 13.33
CA ARG A 480 -11.30 2.33 13.53
C ARG A 480 -11.66 3.06 14.82
N GLU A 481 -10.69 3.65 15.52
CA GLU A 481 -10.92 4.51 16.69
C GLU A 481 -11.74 5.77 16.38
N GLN A 482 -12.24 6.42 17.44
CA GLN A 482 -13.04 7.64 17.33
C GLN A 482 -12.37 8.68 16.42
N ASN A 483 -13.12 9.16 15.43
CA ASN A 483 -12.68 10.14 14.43
C ASN A 483 -11.55 9.67 13.48
N ASN A 484 -11.18 8.40 13.48
CA ASN A 484 -10.17 7.88 12.55
C ASN A 484 -10.66 7.89 11.10
N VAL A 485 -9.71 8.10 10.18
CA VAL A 485 -9.86 7.86 8.75
C VAL A 485 -8.83 6.82 8.32
N GLU A 486 -9.29 5.59 8.08
CA GLU A 486 -8.42 4.44 7.88
C GLU A 486 -8.52 3.90 6.46
N GLY A 487 -7.37 3.64 5.85
CA GLY A 487 -7.26 2.98 4.55
C GLY A 487 -6.99 1.49 4.71
N TYR A 488 -7.54 0.67 3.82
CA TYR A 488 -7.35 -0.78 3.77
C TYR A 488 -6.96 -1.21 2.36
N ALA A 489 -5.78 -1.78 2.23
CA ALA A 489 -5.24 -2.29 0.97
C ALA A 489 -5.58 -3.77 0.81
N LEU A 490 -6.57 -4.06 -0.06
CA LEU A 490 -6.93 -5.42 -0.42
C LEU A 490 -6.21 -5.78 -1.72
N ASN A 491 -5.21 -6.64 -1.60
CA ASN A 491 -4.22 -6.87 -2.65
C ASN A 491 -4.57 -8.08 -3.52
N TYR A 492 -4.46 -7.94 -4.85
CA TYR A 492 -4.70 -9.00 -5.85
C TYR A 492 -6.02 -9.75 -5.67
N THR A 493 -7.08 -9.02 -5.33
CA THR A 493 -8.43 -9.58 -5.15
C THR A 493 -9.03 -10.08 -6.47
N GLY A 494 -8.53 -9.59 -7.61
CA GLY A 494 -9.10 -9.87 -8.92
C GLY A 494 -10.43 -9.17 -9.16
N VAL A 495 -10.89 -8.33 -8.22
CA VAL A 495 -12.16 -7.61 -8.31
C VAL A 495 -12.12 -6.63 -9.49
N VAL A 496 -13.21 -6.62 -10.25
CA VAL A 496 -13.52 -5.61 -11.25
C VAL A 496 -14.81 -4.87 -10.86
N LYS A 497 -15.06 -3.73 -11.50
CA LYS A 497 -16.27 -2.93 -11.24
C LYS A 497 -17.58 -3.72 -11.34
N ALA A 498 -17.65 -4.68 -12.26
CA ALA A 498 -18.82 -5.54 -12.46
C ALA A 498 -19.09 -6.50 -11.27
N ASP A 499 -18.07 -6.80 -10.46
CA ASP A 499 -18.23 -7.64 -9.27
C ASP A 499 -18.87 -6.87 -8.11
N VAL A 500 -18.85 -5.54 -8.13
CA VAL A 500 -19.42 -4.67 -7.09
C VAL A 500 -20.94 -4.59 -7.27
N LYS A 501 -21.63 -5.61 -6.75
CA LYS A 501 -23.10 -5.73 -6.79
C LYS A 501 -23.76 -4.94 -5.67
N ARG A 502 -23.10 -4.83 -4.52
CA ARG A 502 -23.40 -3.93 -3.41
C ARG A 502 -22.11 -3.40 -2.81
N VAL A 503 -22.20 -2.45 -1.89
CA VAL A 503 -21.13 -2.13 -0.95
C VAL A 503 -21.72 -2.18 0.44
N GLY A 504 -21.28 -3.11 1.26
CA GLY A 504 -21.71 -3.26 2.64
C GLY A 504 -20.54 -3.44 3.59
N ILE A 505 -20.75 -3.03 4.84
CA ILE A 505 -19.82 -3.17 5.94
C ILE A 505 -20.50 -3.99 7.02
N ARG A 506 -19.81 -5.04 7.46
CA ARG A 506 -20.25 -5.94 8.52
C ARG A 506 -19.25 -5.94 9.65
N LYS A 507 -19.71 -6.10 10.88
CA LYS A 507 -18.89 -6.29 12.07
C LYS A 507 -19.17 -7.65 12.72
N SER A 508 -18.24 -8.17 13.52
CA SER A 508 -18.53 -9.30 14.41
C SER A 508 -19.41 -8.84 15.56
N ALA A 509 -20.06 -9.79 16.23
CA ALA A 509 -20.80 -9.52 17.46
C ALA A 509 -19.90 -8.85 18.50
N ASP A 510 -20.51 -8.00 19.31
CA ASP A 510 -19.82 -7.07 20.20
C ASP A 510 -19.01 -7.81 21.27
N GLY A 511 -17.78 -7.36 21.47
CA GLY A 511 -17.05 -7.55 22.72
C GLY A 511 -17.47 -6.53 23.79
N PHE A 512 -16.68 -6.40 24.87
CA PHE A 512 -16.87 -5.32 25.82
C PHE A 512 -16.59 -3.96 25.14
N ALA A 513 -17.59 -3.06 25.09
CA ALA A 513 -17.54 -1.78 24.36
C ALA A 513 -17.36 -1.91 22.83
N GLY A 514 -18.05 -2.86 22.20
CA GLY A 514 -17.92 -3.20 20.78
C GLY A 514 -18.68 -2.33 19.76
N GLY A 515 -19.51 -1.38 20.23
CA GLY A 515 -20.33 -0.55 19.34
C GLY A 515 -19.49 0.39 18.46
N TRP A 516 -19.77 0.43 17.16
CA TRP A 516 -19.00 1.22 16.19
C TRP A 516 -19.85 2.20 15.41
N LYS A 517 -19.50 3.49 15.40
CA LYS A 517 -20.26 4.48 14.62
C LYS A 517 -19.61 4.79 13.28
N LEU A 518 -20.06 4.10 12.24
CA LEU A 518 -19.60 4.30 10.87
C LEU A 518 -20.12 5.63 10.28
N LYS A 519 -19.22 6.49 9.79
CA LYS A 519 -19.54 7.82 9.25
C LYS A 519 -19.45 7.89 7.72
N ARG A 520 -18.45 7.25 7.11
CA ARG A 520 -18.22 7.28 5.65
C ARG A 520 -17.54 6.00 5.17
N VAL A 521 -17.87 5.59 3.96
CA VAL A 521 -17.18 4.52 3.23
C VAL A 521 -16.80 5.04 1.84
N ARG A 522 -15.52 4.94 1.50
CA ARG A 522 -15.02 5.13 0.13
C ARG A 522 -14.43 3.81 -0.39
N LEU A 523 -14.72 3.49 -1.64
CA LEU A 523 -14.26 2.25 -2.29
C LEU A 523 -13.68 2.54 -3.66
N TRP A 524 -12.41 2.19 -3.87
CA TRP A 524 -11.76 2.24 -5.16
C TRP A 524 -11.56 0.82 -5.70
N VAL A 525 -11.85 0.64 -6.99
CA VAL A 525 -11.53 -0.59 -7.74
C VAL A 525 -10.58 -0.21 -8.85
N ARG A 526 -9.33 -0.67 -8.76
CA ARG A 526 -8.27 -0.39 -9.75
C ARG A 526 -8.14 1.10 -10.08
N GLY A 527 -8.31 1.92 -9.06
CA GLY A 527 -8.21 3.38 -9.10
C GLY A 527 -9.45 4.15 -9.50
N GLU A 528 -10.53 3.48 -9.90
CA GLU A 528 -11.82 4.15 -10.06
C GLU A 528 -12.55 4.20 -8.71
N LEU A 529 -12.93 5.39 -8.25
CA LEU A 529 -13.79 5.55 -7.07
C LEU A 529 -15.22 5.08 -7.41
N ILE A 530 -15.58 3.89 -6.93
CA ILE A 530 -16.88 3.26 -7.21
C ILE A 530 -17.95 3.64 -6.18
N CYS A 531 -17.54 3.93 -4.95
CA CYS A 531 -18.46 4.33 -3.89
C CYS A 531 -17.87 5.45 -3.05
N ASP A 532 -18.70 6.45 -2.76
CA ASP A 532 -18.44 7.48 -1.76
C ASP A 532 -19.71 7.71 -0.96
N ALA A 533 -20.00 6.77 -0.05
CA ALA A 533 -21.14 6.86 0.84
C ALA A 533 -20.76 7.70 2.05
N ASN A 534 -21.23 8.94 2.09
CA ASN A 534 -20.99 9.89 3.17
C ASN A 534 -22.21 10.00 4.10
N ASN A 535 -22.00 10.59 5.28
CA ASN A 535 -23.05 10.89 6.26
C ASN A 535 -23.85 9.65 6.71
N ILE A 536 -23.21 8.48 6.77
CA ILE A 536 -23.84 7.23 7.21
C ILE A 536 -24.33 7.40 8.66
N ASN A 537 -23.42 7.78 9.56
CA ASN A 537 -23.66 8.07 10.98
C ASN A 537 -24.49 6.99 11.70
N GLN A 538 -24.29 5.73 11.33
CA GLN A 538 -25.01 4.59 11.88
C GLN A 538 -24.14 3.88 12.92
N TRP A 539 -24.74 3.56 14.07
CA TRP A 539 -24.14 2.63 15.03
C TRP A 539 -24.30 1.20 14.52
N LEU A 540 -23.18 0.50 14.48
CA LEU A 540 -23.07 -0.94 14.28
C LEU A 540 -22.72 -1.56 15.62
N GLU A 541 -23.76 -1.90 16.37
CA GLU A 541 -23.73 -2.40 17.75
C GLU A 541 -24.92 -3.33 17.97
N ASP A 542 -24.81 -4.21 18.96
CA ASP A 542 -25.88 -5.13 19.37
C ASP A 542 -26.45 -5.93 18.18
N GLU A 543 -27.74 -5.77 17.83
CA GLU A 543 -28.37 -6.48 16.71
C GLU A 543 -28.09 -5.83 15.34
N TYR A 544 -27.52 -4.62 15.31
CA TYR A 544 -27.33 -3.81 14.11
C TYR A 544 -25.91 -3.89 13.54
N LEU A 545 -25.34 -5.10 13.44
CA LEU A 545 -23.95 -5.33 13.02
C LEU A 545 -23.67 -5.13 11.51
N TRP A 546 -24.60 -4.54 10.77
CA TRP A 546 -24.58 -4.47 9.32
C TRP A 546 -25.04 -3.12 8.77
N TRP A 547 -24.27 -2.60 7.81
CA TRP A 547 -24.66 -1.48 6.95
C TRP A 547 -24.48 -1.86 5.47
N ALA A 548 -25.41 -1.43 4.64
CA ALA A 548 -25.28 -1.51 3.18
C ALA A 548 -25.62 -0.17 2.53
N SER A 549 -24.80 0.22 1.57
CA SER A 549 -25.02 1.44 0.80
C SER A 549 -26.33 1.38 0.02
N SER A 550 -27.08 2.47 0.07
CA SER A 550 -28.27 2.69 -0.76
C SER A 550 -27.94 3.30 -2.13
N SER A 551 -26.73 3.84 -2.30
CA SER A 551 -26.29 4.56 -3.50
C SER A 551 -25.20 3.84 -4.29
N CYS A 552 -24.57 2.81 -3.70
CA CYS A 552 -23.47 2.08 -4.31
C CYS A 552 -23.82 0.62 -4.56
N GLY A 553 -23.44 0.12 -5.73
CA GLY A 553 -23.72 -1.24 -6.18
C GLY A 553 -24.51 -1.26 -7.48
N SER A 554 -24.37 -2.34 -8.24
CA SER A 554 -24.99 -2.49 -9.56
C SER A 554 -26.30 -3.29 -9.56
N VAL A 555 -26.68 -3.92 -8.44
CA VAL A 555 -27.78 -4.89 -8.39
C VAL A 555 -28.84 -4.50 -7.36
N THR A 556 -30.12 -4.45 -7.77
CA THR A 556 -31.28 -4.11 -6.91
C THR A 556 -32.01 -5.31 -6.33
N SER A 557 -31.72 -6.51 -6.86
CA SER A 557 -32.28 -7.78 -6.38
C SER A 557 -31.56 -8.33 -5.16
N ILE A 558 -30.37 -7.82 -4.83
CA ILE A 558 -29.65 -8.21 -3.62
C ILE A 558 -30.37 -7.68 -2.37
N VAL A 559 -30.33 -8.48 -1.31
CA VAL A 559 -30.90 -8.10 0.00
C VAL A 559 -29.85 -7.28 0.75
N ASN A 560 -30.14 -6.00 0.92
CA ASN A 560 -29.33 -5.03 1.66
C ASN A 560 -29.85 -4.84 3.09
N ARG A 561 -31.17 -4.99 3.29
CA ARG A 561 -31.82 -4.98 4.60
C ARG A 561 -32.89 -6.05 4.64
N LEU A 562 -32.90 -6.85 5.70
CA LEU A 562 -33.92 -7.86 5.98
C LEU A 562 -34.52 -7.55 7.35
N GLN A 563 -35.81 -7.29 7.41
CA GLN A 563 -36.52 -7.04 8.66
C GLN A 563 -37.71 -8.00 8.77
N VAL A 564 -37.92 -8.55 9.96
CA VAL A 564 -38.97 -9.53 10.23
C VAL A 564 -39.77 -9.06 11.42
N LYS A 565 -41.09 -8.97 11.26
CA LYS A 565 -42.01 -8.65 12.36
C LYS A 565 -42.81 -9.87 12.72
N VAL A 566 -42.78 -10.23 13.98
CA VAL A 566 -43.48 -11.41 14.51
C VAL A 566 -44.51 -10.92 15.51
N SER A 567 -45.77 -11.30 15.32
CA SER A 567 -46.85 -10.98 16.26
C SER A 567 -47.23 -12.22 17.05
N THR A 568 -47.24 -12.09 18.37
CA THR A 568 -47.78 -13.10 19.29
C THR A 568 -49.28 -12.85 19.50
N ALA A 569 -50.08 -13.92 19.62
CA ALA A 569 -51.51 -13.80 19.86
C ALA A 569 -51.81 -13.20 21.25
N ASP A 570 -52.88 -12.41 21.35
CA ASP A 570 -53.40 -11.94 22.64
C ASP A 570 -54.39 -12.95 23.23
N VAL A 571 -53.87 -14.12 23.62
CA VAL A 571 -54.63 -15.11 24.38
C VAL A 571 -53.81 -15.60 25.56
N MET A 572 -54.48 -16.13 26.59
CA MET A 572 -53.82 -16.66 27.77
C MET A 572 -52.75 -17.70 27.37
N TRP A 573 -51.56 -17.59 27.94
CA TRP A 573 -50.39 -18.47 27.70
C TRP A 573 -49.80 -18.42 26.29
N ALA A 574 -50.02 -17.36 25.51
CA ALA A 574 -49.52 -17.28 24.14
C ALA A 574 -48.04 -16.91 23.99
N GLY A 575 -47.40 -16.34 25.02
CA GLY A 575 -45.99 -15.91 24.99
C GLY A 575 -45.01 -17.05 25.20
N THR A 576 -43.70 -16.80 25.00
CA THR A 576 -42.66 -17.83 25.12
C THR A 576 -41.30 -17.23 25.45
N ASP A 577 -40.56 -17.92 26.32
CA ASP A 577 -39.13 -17.63 26.59
C ASP A 577 -38.19 -18.52 25.76
N ASP A 578 -38.74 -19.46 24.98
CA ASP A 578 -37.96 -20.41 24.17
C ASP A 578 -37.40 -19.76 22.90
N ASP A 579 -36.18 -20.16 22.49
CA ASP A 579 -35.55 -19.67 21.25
C ASP A 579 -36.46 -19.85 20.01
N VAL A 580 -36.69 -18.77 19.27
CA VAL A 580 -37.37 -18.79 17.97
C VAL A 580 -36.36 -18.59 16.85
N ARG A 581 -36.46 -19.40 15.80
CA ARG A 581 -35.57 -19.36 14.63
C ARG A 581 -36.37 -19.20 13.33
N LEU A 582 -35.96 -18.24 12.52
CA LEU A 582 -36.40 -18.10 11.13
C LEU A 582 -35.47 -18.88 10.21
N TYR A 583 -36.04 -19.57 9.24
CA TYR A 583 -35.34 -20.08 8.06
C TYR A 583 -35.92 -19.43 6.81
N LEU A 584 -35.07 -18.81 6.00
CA LEU A 584 -35.44 -18.09 4.79
C LEU A 584 -34.26 -18.06 3.81
N GLY A 585 -34.51 -18.31 2.52
CA GLY A 585 -33.49 -18.20 1.48
C GLY A 585 -32.27 -19.09 1.66
N GLY A 586 -32.45 -20.27 2.28
CA GLY A 586 -31.37 -21.22 2.59
C GLY A 586 -30.51 -20.84 3.80
N ARG A 587 -30.92 -19.82 4.57
CA ARG A 587 -30.24 -19.34 5.79
C ARG A 587 -31.15 -19.48 7.00
N SER A 588 -30.57 -19.30 8.18
CA SER A 588 -31.31 -19.25 9.42
C SER A 588 -30.83 -18.15 10.36
N TRP A 589 -31.75 -17.54 11.09
CA TRP A 589 -31.49 -16.51 12.08
C TRP A 589 -32.25 -16.86 13.36
N ASN A 590 -31.56 -16.77 14.50
CA ASN A 590 -32.27 -16.67 15.77
C ASN A 590 -32.96 -15.30 15.80
N LEU A 591 -34.22 -15.28 16.21
CA LEU A 591 -35.01 -14.07 16.38
C LEU A 591 -34.95 -13.73 17.86
N ASP A 592 -34.13 -12.76 18.19
CA ASP A 592 -33.83 -12.33 19.55
C ASP A 592 -33.36 -10.88 19.47
N ASN A 593 -33.92 -10.00 20.30
CA ASN A 593 -33.44 -8.65 20.57
C ASN A 593 -32.82 -8.68 21.98
N GLU A 594 -31.51 -8.47 22.04
CA GLU A 594 -30.75 -8.65 23.27
C GLU A 594 -31.25 -7.73 24.39
N GLY A 595 -31.49 -8.32 25.56
CA GLY A 595 -32.00 -7.59 26.72
C GLY A 595 -33.47 -7.19 26.63
N HIS A 596 -34.20 -7.66 25.61
CA HIS A 596 -35.64 -7.51 25.48
C HIS A 596 -36.35 -8.84 25.76
N ASP A 597 -37.56 -8.74 26.31
CA ASP A 597 -38.45 -9.90 26.53
C ASP A 597 -39.32 -10.05 25.27
N ASP A 598 -38.87 -10.89 24.35
CA ASP A 598 -39.48 -11.07 23.03
C ASP A 598 -40.64 -12.06 23.06
N PHE A 599 -41.48 -12.00 22.03
CA PHE A 599 -42.61 -12.91 21.81
C PHE A 599 -43.70 -12.83 22.86
N GLU A 600 -43.80 -11.71 23.58
CA GLU A 600 -44.78 -11.49 24.62
C GLU A 600 -46.23 -11.45 24.13
N ARG A 601 -47.15 -11.91 24.99
CA ARG A 601 -48.57 -12.03 24.64
C ARG A 601 -49.13 -10.70 24.12
N GLY A 602 -49.63 -10.71 22.89
CA GLY A 602 -50.25 -9.54 22.25
C GLY A 602 -49.26 -8.51 21.68
N HIS A 603 -47.96 -8.75 21.82
CA HIS A 603 -46.90 -7.88 21.31
C HIS A 603 -46.55 -8.21 19.86
N THR A 604 -45.81 -7.30 19.23
CA THR A 604 -45.21 -7.51 17.92
C THR A 604 -43.78 -7.03 17.95
N ASP A 605 -42.88 -7.99 17.84
CA ASP A 605 -41.44 -7.77 17.90
C ASP A 605 -40.91 -7.61 16.48
N THR A 606 -39.88 -6.79 16.32
CA THR A 606 -39.27 -6.46 15.03
C THR A 606 -37.79 -6.76 15.09
N PHE A 607 -37.34 -7.68 14.25
CA PHE A 607 -35.97 -8.14 14.16
C PHE A 607 -35.33 -7.61 12.88
N ASP A 608 -34.25 -6.83 12.99
CA ASP A 608 -33.40 -6.46 11.86
C ASP A 608 -32.28 -7.50 11.72
N LEU A 609 -32.29 -8.24 10.61
CA LEU A 609 -31.44 -9.40 10.40
C LEU A 609 -30.28 -9.06 9.45
N ASP A 610 -29.07 -9.48 9.79
CA ASP A 610 -27.93 -9.45 8.87
C ASP A 610 -28.20 -10.38 7.67
N PRO A 611 -28.36 -9.84 6.45
CA PRO A 611 -28.62 -10.68 5.28
C PRO A 611 -27.39 -11.51 4.87
N GLY A 612 -26.18 -11.15 5.30
CA GLY A 612 -24.90 -11.72 4.87
C GLY A 612 -24.64 -11.55 3.37
N THR A 613 -23.56 -12.13 2.84
CA THR A 613 -23.18 -12.07 1.41
C THR A 613 -24.08 -12.90 0.51
N GLY A 614 -24.35 -12.45 -0.71
CA GLY A 614 -24.99 -13.27 -1.76
C GLY A 614 -26.45 -13.69 -1.50
N LEU A 615 -27.19 -12.99 -0.65
CA LEU A 615 -28.64 -13.21 -0.48
C LEU A 615 -29.43 -12.34 -1.47
N TYR A 616 -30.30 -12.96 -2.27
CA TYR A 616 -31.06 -12.27 -3.33
C TYR A 616 -32.55 -12.47 -3.16
N LYS A 617 -33.36 -11.47 -3.49
CA LYS A 617 -34.83 -11.53 -3.44
C LYS A 617 -35.42 -12.80 -4.07
N PRO A 618 -34.96 -13.28 -5.25
CA PRO A 618 -35.51 -14.50 -5.84
C PRO A 618 -35.26 -15.78 -5.03
N SER A 619 -34.32 -15.80 -4.08
CA SER A 619 -34.11 -16.98 -3.22
C SER A 619 -35.08 -17.03 -2.04
N LEU A 620 -35.83 -15.96 -1.77
CA LEU A 620 -36.73 -15.83 -0.62
C LEU A 620 -38.11 -16.45 -0.89
N ALA A 621 -38.16 -17.69 -1.38
CA ALA A 621 -39.42 -18.32 -1.81
C ALA A 621 -40.20 -19.03 -0.68
N SER A 622 -39.48 -19.56 0.33
CA SER A 622 -40.06 -20.35 1.42
C SER A 622 -39.62 -19.83 2.79
N ILE A 623 -40.55 -19.89 3.73
CA ILE A 623 -40.38 -19.45 5.12
C ILE A 623 -40.60 -20.65 6.03
N ARG A 624 -39.75 -20.79 7.05
CA ARG A 624 -40.04 -21.65 8.20
C ARG A 624 -39.74 -20.91 9.49
N ILE A 625 -40.70 -20.93 10.41
CA ILE A 625 -40.51 -20.54 11.81
C ILE A 625 -40.42 -21.81 12.63
N TYR A 626 -39.39 -21.89 13.48
CA TYR A 626 -39.16 -22.99 14.40
C TYR A 626 -39.02 -22.45 15.82
N LYS A 627 -39.70 -23.07 16.78
CA LYS A 627 -39.47 -22.82 18.21
C LYS A 627 -38.66 -23.97 18.81
N SER A 628 -37.74 -23.66 19.71
CA SER A 628 -37.00 -24.68 20.45
C SER A 628 -37.93 -25.47 21.41
N PRO A 629 -37.47 -26.65 21.90
CA PRO A 629 -38.26 -27.48 22.81
C PRO A 629 -38.60 -26.77 24.12
N ASP A 630 -39.82 -26.99 24.59
CA ASP A 630 -40.44 -26.24 25.69
C ASP A 630 -39.66 -26.33 27.02
N GLY A 631 -39.50 -25.18 27.68
CA GLY A 631 -39.31 -25.07 29.12
C GLY A 631 -40.60 -25.35 29.92
N VAL A 632 -40.66 -24.93 31.19
CA VAL A 632 -41.89 -25.04 31.99
C VAL A 632 -42.89 -23.97 31.49
N ALA A 633 -43.98 -24.40 30.85
CA ALA A 633 -45.00 -23.56 30.20
C ALA A 633 -44.55 -22.84 28.89
N GLY A 634 -43.87 -23.55 27.99
CA GLY A 634 -43.27 -23.01 26.75
C GLY A 634 -44.13 -23.06 25.46
N GLY A 635 -45.45 -23.13 25.54
CA GLY A 635 -46.30 -23.10 24.34
C GLY A 635 -46.38 -21.69 23.76
N TRP A 636 -46.13 -21.51 22.46
CA TRP A 636 -46.18 -20.19 21.81
C TRP A 636 -47.28 -20.10 20.77
N ARG A 637 -48.07 -19.02 20.76
CA ARG A 637 -49.10 -18.81 19.72
C ARG A 637 -48.70 -17.72 18.72
N LEU A 638 -48.09 -18.15 17.62
CA LEU A 638 -47.77 -17.31 16.46
C LEU A 638 -49.05 -16.77 15.81
N LYS A 639 -49.30 -15.46 15.92
CA LYS A 639 -50.43 -14.76 15.29
C LYS A 639 -50.10 -14.27 13.89
N GLY A 640 -48.94 -13.66 13.71
CA GLY A 640 -48.61 -12.96 12.48
C GLY A 640 -47.14 -12.90 12.16
N LEU A 641 -46.83 -12.81 10.87
CA LEU A 641 -45.48 -12.65 10.35
C LEU A 641 -45.49 -11.66 9.18
N GLN A 642 -44.60 -10.67 9.24
CA GLN A 642 -44.31 -9.77 8.13
C GLN A 642 -42.81 -9.81 7.82
N ILE A 643 -42.45 -9.91 6.55
CA ILE A 643 -41.05 -9.86 6.11
C ILE A 643 -40.89 -8.67 5.16
N LEU A 644 -39.96 -7.78 5.51
CA LEU A 644 -39.60 -6.61 4.72
C LEU A 644 -38.18 -6.80 4.17
N VAL A 645 -38.01 -6.55 2.88
CA VAL A 645 -36.72 -6.59 2.20
C VAL A 645 -36.46 -5.26 1.53
N ASN A 646 -35.34 -4.64 1.89
CA ASN A 646 -34.97 -3.30 1.45
C ASN A 646 -36.12 -2.29 1.68
N GLY A 647 -36.85 -2.43 2.80
CA GLY A 647 -37.99 -1.59 3.19
C GLY A 647 -39.34 -1.97 2.55
N ALA A 648 -39.37 -2.87 1.56
CA ALA A 648 -40.61 -3.32 0.93
C ALA A 648 -41.13 -4.60 1.58
N SER A 649 -42.41 -4.63 1.96
CA SER A 649 -43.06 -5.85 2.46
C SER A 649 -43.14 -6.89 1.33
N ILE A 650 -42.48 -8.04 1.48
CA ILE A 650 -42.55 -9.17 0.55
C ILE A 650 -43.45 -10.28 1.06
N TYR A 651 -43.68 -10.34 2.38
CA TYR A 651 -44.61 -11.25 3.01
C TYR A 651 -45.38 -10.51 4.09
N ASN A 652 -46.68 -10.76 4.21
CA ASN A 652 -47.48 -10.26 5.32
C ASN A 652 -48.70 -11.16 5.56
N ASN A 653 -48.66 -11.97 6.61
CA ASN A 653 -49.79 -12.77 7.06
C ASN A 653 -49.99 -12.57 8.56
N GLN A 654 -51.07 -11.88 8.92
CA GLN A 654 -51.42 -11.55 10.32
C GLN A 654 -52.49 -12.48 10.90
N SER A 655 -52.76 -13.61 10.24
CA SER A 655 -53.86 -14.52 10.57
C SER A 655 -53.39 -15.98 10.72
N ILE A 656 -52.13 -16.20 11.08
CA ILE A 656 -51.53 -17.52 11.28
C ILE A 656 -52.21 -18.25 12.44
N ASN A 657 -52.29 -17.59 13.61
CA ASN A 657 -52.93 -18.06 14.84
C ASN A 657 -52.66 -19.53 15.23
N LYS A 658 -51.44 -20.00 15.02
CA LYS A 658 -51.01 -21.39 15.25
C LYS A 658 -50.28 -21.52 16.59
N TRP A 659 -50.63 -22.55 17.37
CA TRP A 659 -49.84 -22.97 18.52
C TRP A 659 -48.61 -23.76 18.05
N LEU A 660 -47.45 -23.37 18.57
CA LEU A 660 -46.18 -24.02 18.43
C LEU A 660 -45.79 -24.52 19.82
N GLU A 661 -46.09 -25.78 20.10
CA GLU A 661 -45.99 -26.41 21.43
C GLU A 661 -45.79 -27.92 21.27
N ASP A 662 -45.30 -28.58 22.33
CA ASP A 662 -45.09 -30.03 22.35
C ASP A 662 -44.27 -30.49 21.14
N ASP A 663 -44.81 -31.38 20.29
CA ASP A 663 -44.14 -31.92 19.10
C ASP A 663 -44.39 -31.11 17.82
N ASP A 664 -45.30 -30.12 17.83
CA ASP A 664 -45.62 -29.27 16.66
C ASP A 664 -44.93 -27.91 16.74
N ARG A 665 -43.61 -27.90 16.54
CA ARG A 665 -42.77 -26.70 16.71
C ARG A 665 -42.47 -25.94 15.43
N ASN A 666 -43.16 -26.24 14.34
CA ASN A 666 -42.86 -25.65 13.03
C ASN A 666 -44.08 -24.97 12.41
N TRP A 667 -43.84 -23.80 11.83
CA TRP A 667 -44.77 -23.18 10.88
C TRP A 667 -44.06 -22.93 9.56
N TYR A 668 -44.80 -23.08 8.45
CA TYR A 668 -44.28 -22.92 7.09
C TYR A 668 -45.12 -21.91 6.32
N GLY A 669 -44.46 -21.09 5.49
CA GLY A 669 -45.08 -20.12 4.60
C GLY A 669 -44.37 -20.07 3.24
N MET A 670 -45.04 -19.47 2.27
CA MET A 670 -44.52 -19.24 0.90
C MET A 670 -44.71 -17.77 0.53
N ILE A 671 -43.78 -17.20 -0.22
CA ILE A 671 -43.75 -15.80 -0.67
C ILE A 671 -44.26 -15.68 -2.10
#